data_AF-A0A1H4AKW1-F1
#
_entry.id   AF-A0A1H4AKW1-F1
#
_cell.length_a   1.000
_cell.length_b   1.000
_cell.length_c   1.000
_cell.angle_alpha   90.00
_cell.angle_beta   90.00
_cell.angle_gamma   90.00
#
_symmetry.space_group_name_H-M   'P 1'
#
loop_
_entity.id
_entity.type
_entity.pdbx_description
1 polymer ?
#
loop_
_entity_poly.entity_id
_entity_poly.type
_entity_poly.pdbx_seq_one_letter_code
_entity_poly.pdbx_strand_id
1 'polypeptide(L)'
;MNNQILLKKSKTQMWRLMLILLVMLTGRLPCLEAQGTSGTLPQFTNPIWATGGADPWIYQEGGLYYFTYTQGSKIVIYRTGDITHLGDVVASAPAYATVYTPPPTMKDIWAPELHKINGKWYVYFAADDGTNANHRMYVIENSDTDPTTSNWTLKGQVGDATNNWAIDGTVMAYNNQLYMLWSGWTSTTEHVQSIYIAKLSDPWTVDGNRVLISTPEYDWEGHGLALNEGPEAITNPDGNVYVTYSASLYSTDNYCLGLLTLTPGADPMVATSWTKNATPVFSRNDAGQVYGPGHNGFFKSPDGTEDWIVYHARSNPNGGSNNPRNVRIQPFSWNSDGTPDFGTAVAQGELLDAPSSNYNLPIEAFSMIWRTNLTNSTATTISFNAVGSGFNIHWESLEDAAVFGGQTGANGTNTINFPAPGAYLVSITESTGNFNQFAIGTSTPSMLLSVEQWGNIEWLSFKDAFKGATNLEIHALDKPDLTHCMDMSGAFRDCSALTENTAMVGWNTSSITNLSNTFRNAAAFNQDIGNWDIGNVTTMDYTFAGCKAFNQPLGDWNTSHVTNMSNLFNGALRFNHPIGGWDVSKVSNIGHVVQSAHAFNQDLSNWDVSGATNMAYMFYDATSFNSNIGNWNVAGVTNMVRLLDGASSFDQNIGTWDLRSVAAASNNGTDGSLVNALSNSGMSCNNYSQTLKGWDLNPNTPTGLTLTATGLSYDDSYVTTYHDDLLNNKRWTIEGDVVGNCTVTESTLPVSLISFAGFINNGTATLIWQTGVETGIDHFELEAVYNEFGIDPVGSFIKLGNIAAKGSGNSYQLRVAQEAANGYYRLKIVDDNGDISYGPKLVQLTRIIDNYLKVYPNPANDYVQININTSSMLHIYSSTGTLIKTANLHAGTNKISLIGLTAGVYFMQVGEQKLKLIKK
;
A
#
# COMPACT_ATOMS: atom_id res chain seq x y z
N MET A 1 -25.71 -15.49 -80.29
CA MET A 1 -25.70 -15.47 -78.82
C MET A 1 -24.79 -16.59 -78.35
N ASN A 2 -23.58 -16.22 -77.94
CA ASN A 2 -22.45 -17.01 -77.42
C ASN A 2 -21.18 -16.32 -77.93
N ASN A 3 -20.77 -15.29 -77.19
CA ASN A 3 -19.47 -14.62 -77.21
C ASN A 3 -19.66 -13.28 -76.53
N GLN A 4 -18.97 -13.08 -75.41
CA GLN A 4 -18.55 -11.81 -74.77
C GLN A 4 -18.42 -12.08 -73.27
N ILE A 5 -17.29 -12.67 -72.85
CA ILE A 5 -16.56 -12.51 -71.57
C ILE A 5 -15.28 -13.34 -71.76
N LEU A 6 -14.27 -12.75 -72.41
CA LEU A 6 -12.87 -13.23 -72.45
C LEU A 6 -12.09 -12.22 -73.30
N LEU A 7 -11.76 -11.05 -72.73
CA LEU A 7 -10.71 -10.11 -73.19
C LEU A 7 -10.70 -8.86 -72.31
N LYS A 8 -10.05 -8.92 -71.13
CA LYS A 8 -9.52 -7.74 -70.41
C LYS A 8 -8.60 -8.09 -69.21
N LYS A 9 -7.81 -9.17 -69.30
CA LYS A 9 -6.83 -9.56 -68.27
C LYS A 9 -5.45 -9.99 -68.81
N SER A 10 -4.97 -9.46 -69.94
CA SER A 10 -3.65 -9.88 -70.47
C SER A 10 -2.70 -8.78 -70.98
N LYS A 11 -2.93 -7.49 -70.68
CA LYS A 11 -1.97 -6.43 -71.05
C LYS A 11 -1.12 -5.87 -69.89
N THR A 12 -1.46 -6.13 -68.64
CA THR A 12 -0.73 -5.61 -67.47
C THR A 12 0.34 -6.57 -66.92
N GLN A 13 0.36 -7.83 -67.35
CA GLN A 13 1.37 -8.81 -66.92
C GLN A 13 2.64 -8.83 -67.78
N MET A 14 2.59 -8.31 -69.01
CA MET A 14 3.77 -8.28 -69.90
C MET A 14 4.69 -7.06 -69.68
N TRP A 15 4.20 -5.98 -69.06
CA TRP A 15 5.02 -4.80 -68.73
C TRP A 15 5.75 -4.92 -67.39
N ARG A 16 5.28 -5.80 -66.48
CA ARG A 16 5.94 -6.03 -65.19
C ARG A 16 7.10 -7.04 -65.26
N LEU A 17 7.09 -7.96 -66.23
CA LEU A 17 8.20 -8.91 -66.43
C LEU A 17 9.39 -8.31 -67.20
N MET A 18 9.20 -7.20 -67.92
CA MET A 18 10.28 -6.55 -68.66
C MET A 18 11.02 -5.47 -67.85
N LEU A 19 10.46 -4.99 -66.73
CA LEU A 19 11.13 -4.03 -65.84
C LEU A 19 11.97 -4.71 -64.75
N ILE A 20 11.62 -5.94 -64.36
CA ILE A 20 12.35 -6.70 -63.32
C ILE A 20 13.68 -7.26 -63.84
N LEU A 21 13.88 -7.37 -65.16
CA LEU A 21 15.16 -7.80 -65.73
C LEU A 21 16.18 -6.67 -65.93
N LEU A 22 15.80 -5.39 -65.75
CA LEU A 22 16.70 -4.24 -65.96
C LEU A 22 17.28 -3.65 -64.65
N VAL A 23 16.76 -4.03 -63.48
CA VAL A 23 17.22 -3.52 -62.16
C VAL A 23 18.27 -4.43 -61.49
N MET A 24 18.62 -5.58 -62.09
CA MET A 24 19.66 -6.49 -61.58
C MET A 24 21.10 -6.15 -62.02
N LEU A 25 21.45 -4.89 -62.31
CA LEU A 25 22.81 -4.56 -62.78
C LEU A 25 23.48 -3.29 -62.23
N THR A 26 22.91 -2.61 -61.23
CA THR A 26 23.64 -1.54 -60.52
C THR A 26 23.38 -1.63 -59.03
N GLY A 27 24.32 -2.23 -58.30
CA GLY A 27 24.27 -2.41 -56.86
C GLY A 27 24.14 -1.08 -56.12
N ARG A 28 23.04 -0.95 -55.38
CA ARG A 28 22.83 -0.23 -54.11
C ARG A 28 21.34 -0.37 -53.78
N LEU A 29 21.00 -1.26 -52.84
CA LEU A 29 19.66 -1.32 -52.28
C LEU A 29 19.56 -0.23 -51.20
N PRO A 30 18.54 0.65 -51.25
CA PRO A 30 18.18 1.51 -50.13
C PRO A 30 17.70 0.66 -48.96
N CYS A 31 18.04 1.11 -47.75
CA CYS A 31 17.52 0.60 -46.50
C CYS A 31 15.98 0.55 -46.58
N LEU A 32 15.39 -0.63 -46.40
CA LEU A 32 13.97 -0.74 -46.10
C LEU A 32 13.82 -0.24 -44.66
N GLU A 33 13.27 0.97 -44.49
CA GLU A 33 12.72 1.39 -43.20
C GLU A 33 11.69 0.34 -42.77
N ALA A 34 11.97 -0.34 -41.67
CA ALA A 34 10.93 -1.06 -40.95
C ALA A 34 9.93 0.00 -40.48
N GLN A 35 8.74 0.03 -41.07
CA GLN A 35 7.63 0.76 -40.49
C GLN A 35 7.35 0.14 -39.11
N GLY A 36 7.77 0.83 -38.06
CA GLY A 36 7.36 0.52 -36.71
C GLY A 36 5.84 0.57 -36.64
N THR A 37 5.22 -0.54 -36.28
CA THR A 37 3.82 -0.54 -35.87
C THR A 37 3.76 0.20 -34.54
N SER A 38 3.25 1.43 -34.57
CA SER A 38 2.86 2.18 -33.36
C SER A 38 1.93 1.29 -32.53
N GLY A 39 2.39 0.91 -31.33
CA GLY A 39 1.51 0.33 -30.32
C GLY A 39 0.50 1.41 -29.88
N THR A 40 -0.74 1.01 -29.66
CA THR A 40 -1.76 1.87 -29.01
C THR A 40 -1.36 2.10 -27.54
N LEU A 41 -1.52 3.30 -27.01
CA LEU A 41 -1.24 3.60 -25.60
C LEU A 41 -2.18 2.80 -24.66
N PRO A 42 -1.81 2.58 -23.38
CA PRO A 42 -2.74 2.06 -22.37
C PRO A 42 -4.02 2.90 -22.33
N GLN A 43 -5.18 2.26 -22.12
CA GLN A 43 -6.47 2.97 -22.12
C GLN A 43 -7.10 3.04 -20.72
N PHE A 44 -7.78 4.13 -20.44
CA PHE A 44 -8.54 4.36 -19.21
C PHE A 44 -9.94 4.91 -19.52
N THR A 45 -10.77 5.12 -18.49
CA THR A 45 -12.09 5.74 -18.65
C THR A 45 -12.30 6.83 -17.62
N ASN A 46 -13.07 7.85 -17.98
CA ASN A 46 -13.55 8.83 -17.00
C ASN A 46 -14.81 8.35 -16.25
N PRO A 47 -14.98 8.74 -14.98
CA PRO A 47 -14.04 9.53 -14.17
C PRO A 47 -12.84 8.70 -13.66
N ILE A 48 -11.65 9.31 -13.64
CA ILE A 48 -10.43 8.71 -13.06
C ILE A 48 -10.51 8.59 -11.52
N TRP A 49 -11.44 9.32 -10.90
CA TRP A 49 -11.85 9.10 -9.52
C TRP A 49 -13.33 9.44 -9.33
N ALA A 50 -14.16 8.41 -9.09
CA ALA A 50 -15.62 8.53 -9.13
C ALA A 50 -16.28 9.10 -7.86
N THR A 51 -15.60 9.03 -6.70
CA THR A 51 -16.24 9.26 -5.40
C THR A 51 -15.91 10.60 -4.75
N GLY A 52 -15.10 11.44 -5.40
CA GLY A 52 -14.70 12.74 -4.87
C GLY A 52 -13.76 13.51 -5.81
N GLY A 53 -13.15 14.57 -5.28
CA GLY A 53 -12.16 15.38 -6.01
C GLY A 53 -12.73 16.66 -6.61
N ALA A 54 -13.47 17.41 -5.80
CA ALA A 54 -13.85 18.77 -6.14
C ALA A 54 -12.61 19.66 -6.29
N ASP A 55 -12.66 20.54 -7.29
CA ASP A 55 -11.63 21.55 -7.56
C ASP A 55 -10.24 20.90 -7.76
N PRO A 56 -10.11 19.99 -8.74
CA PRO A 56 -8.92 19.16 -8.92
C PRO A 56 -7.76 19.95 -9.53
N TRP A 57 -6.58 19.83 -8.93
CA TRP A 57 -5.34 20.39 -9.43
C TRP A 57 -4.29 19.31 -9.68
N ILE A 58 -3.60 19.38 -10.82
CA ILE A 58 -2.51 18.48 -11.18
C ILE A 58 -1.28 19.31 -11.56
N TYR A 59 -0.16 19.03 -10.91
CA TYR A 59 1.16 19.49 -11.31
C TYR A 59 1.99 18.29 -11.79
N GLN A 60 2.62 18.40 -12.96
CA GLN A 60 3.46 17.34 -13.53
C GLN A 60 4.92 17.80 -13.59
N GLU A 61 5.84 16.97 -13.10
CA GLU A 61 7.28 17.17 -13.25
C GLU A 61 8.02 15.84 -13.16
N GLY A 62 8.97 15.62 -14.07
CA GLY A 62 9.89 14.47 -14.01
C GLY A 62 9.21 13.10 -14.14
N GLY A 63 8.09 13.02 -14.85
CA GLY A 63 7.33 11.76 -14.99
C GLY A 63 6.36 11.46 -13.84
N LEU A 64 6.32 12.32 -12.82
CA LEU A 64 5.39 12.22 -11.70
C LEU A 64 4.28 13.27 -11.80
N TYR A 65 3.11 12.90 -11.33
CA TYR A 65 1.97 13.77 -11.10
C TYR A 65 1.78 14.01 -9.61
N TYR A 66 1.58 15.27 -9.24
CA TYR A 66 1.18 15.72 -7.92
C TYR A 66 -0.24 16.24 -8.01
N PHE A 67 -1.16 15.58 -7.30
CA PHE A 67 -2.57 15.89 -7.32
C PHE A 67 -3.02 16.47 -5.98
N THR A 68 -3.86 17.50 -5.99
CA THR A 68 -4.54 18.02 -4.80
C THR A 68 -5.96 18.46 -5.15
N TYR A 69 -6.82 18.59 -4.14
CA TYR A 69 -8.24 18.91 -4.31
C TYR A 69 -8.86 19.44 -3.00
N THR A 70 -10.08 19.97 -3.08
CA THR A 70 -10.83 20.47 -1.92
C THR A 70 -11.20 19.36 -0.93
N GLN A 71 -10.58 19.41 0.25
CA GLN A 71 -10.86 18.51 1.38
C GLN A 71 -11.68 19.18 2.50
N GLY A 72 -11.73 20.51 2.54
CA GLY A 72 -12.46 21.30 3.54
C GLY A 72 -11.73 21.51 4.86
N SER A 73 -10.93 20.55 5.34
CA SER A 73 -10.29 20.64 6.66
C SER A 73 -8.76 20.61 6.67
N LYS A 74 -8.13 20.35 5.52
CA LYS A 74 -6.67 20.15 5.39
C LYS A 74 -6.27 20.27 3.92
N ILE A 75 -4.97 20.30 3.66
CA ILE A 75 -4.41 20.20 2.32
C ILE A 75 -3.64 18.89 2.23
N VAL A 76 -3.91 18.12 1.18
CA VAL A 76 -3.29 16.83 0.91
C VAL A 76 -2.70 16.87 -0.50
N ILE A 77 -1.45 16.43 -0.64
CA ILE A 77 -0.82 16.22 -1.95
C ILE A 77 -0.68 14.71 -2.16
N TYR A 78 -1.29 14.21 -3.21
CA TYR A 78 -1.14 12.85 -3.71
C TYR A 78 -0.02 12.83 -4.74
N ARG A 79 0.73 11.73 -4.83
CA ARG A 79 1.78 11.53 -5.83
C ARG A 79 1.53 10.22 -6.58
N THR A 80 1.70 10.24 -7.90
CA THR A 80 1.56 9.04 -8.73
C THR A 80 2.35 9.18 -10.03
N GLY A 81 2.86 8.07 -10.56
CA GLY A 81 3.36 7.99 -11.94
C GLY A 81 2.23 7.77 -12.96
N ASP A 82 1.07 7.28 -12.49
CA ASP A 82 -0.13 7.07 -13.30
C ASP A 82 -1.29 7.90 -12.78
N ILE A 83 -1.65 8.95 -13.51
CA ILE A 83 -2.79 9.79 -13.16
C ILE A 83 -4.13 9.14 -13.52
N THR A 84 -4.15 8.11 -14.38
CA THR A 84 -5.38 7.48 -14.86
C THR A 84 -6.06 6.58 -13.82
N HIS A 85 -5.31 6.12 -12.81
CA HIS A 85 -5.78 5.31 -11.67
C HIS A 85 -5.88 6.12 -10.36
N LEU A 86 -6.17 7.42 -10.47
CA LEU A 86 -6.19 8.33 -9.31
C LEU A 86 -7.09 7.84 -8.16
N GLY A 87 -8.22 7.18 -8.45
CA GLY A 87 -9.08 6.61 -7.41
C GLY A 87 -8.39 5.59 -6.50
N ASP A 88 -7.50 4.77 -7.05
CA ASP A 88 -6.72 3.79 -6.29
C ASP A 88 -5.63 4.49 -5.48
N VAL A 89 -4.98 5.49 -6.07
CA VAL A 89 -3.97 6.34 -5.40
C VAL A 89 -4.58 7.01 -4.17
N VAL A 90 -5.78 7.58 -4.29
CA VAL A 90 -6.47 8.26 -3.19
C VAL A 90 -6.90 7.28 -2.09
N ALA A 91 -7.20 6.03 -2.45
CA ALA A 91 -7.54 4.97 -1.49
C ALA A 91 -6.29 4.36 -0.81
N SER A 92 -5.11 4.47 -1.42
CA SER A 92 -3.87 3.85 -0.94
C SER A 92 -3.06 4.78 -0.04
N ALA A 93 -2.81 4.35 1.21
CA ALA A 93 -1.73 4.92 1.99
C ALA A 93 -0.41 4.21 1.60
N PRO A 94 0.74 4.90 1.47
CA PRO A 94 1.01 6.32 1.73
C PRO A 94 1.28 7.13 0.45
N ALA A 95 0.49 6.91 -0.62
CA ALA A 95 0.63 7.66 -1.87
C ALA A 95 0.25 9.16 -1.75
N TYR A 96 0.06 9.66 -0.53
CA TYR A 96 -0.30 11.04 -0.23
C TYR A 96 0.31 11.51 1.08
N ALA A 97 0.50 12.83 1.18
CA ALA A 97 0.92 13.51 2.39
C ALA A 97 -0.10 14.58 2.77
N THR A 98 -0.51 14.61 4.04
CA THR A 98 -1.19 15.79 4.60
C THR A 98 -0.14 16.86 4.82
N VAL A 99 -0.05 17.79 3.89
CA VAL A 99 1.00 18.82 3.86
C VAL A 99 0.68 20.03 4.72
N TYR A 100 -0.60 20.26 5.00
CA TYR A 100 -1.03 21.35 5.88
C TYR A 100 -2.32 21.01 6.61
N THR A 101 -2.30 21.15 7.93
CA THR A 101 -3.50 21.13 8.77
C THR A 101 -3.66 22.52 9.37
N PRO A 102 -4.69 23.29 8.97
CA PRO A 102 -4.92 24.64 9.47
C PRO A 102 -5.22 24.65 10.98
N PRO A 103 -4.93 25.76 11.69
CA PRO A 103 -5.38 25.92 13.07
C PRO A 103 -6.91 26.01 13.14
N PRO A 104 -7.55 25.73 14.31
CA PRO A 104 -9.02 25.75 14.44
C PRO A 104 -9.72 27.07 14.09
N THR A 105 -8.95 28.17 13.99
CA THR A 105 -9.42 29.50 13.59
C THR A 105 -9.51 29.69 12.07
N MET A 106 -9.03 28.72 11.29
CA MET A 106 -9.04 28.73 9.84
C MET A 106 -9.82 27.50 9.37
N LYS A 107 -10.94 27.72 8.69
CA LYS A 107 -11.94 26.73 8.30
C LYS A 107 -12.24 26.81 6.81
N ASP A 108 -13.04 25.85 6.34
CA ASP A 108 -13.55 25.80 4.97
C ASP A 108 -12.43 25.95 3.93
N ILE A 109 -11.45 25.04 4.00
CA ILE A 109 -10.28 25.03 3.12
C ILE A 109 -10.68 24.58 1.72
N TRP A 110 -10.65 25.49 0.75
CA TRP A 110 -11.10 25.25 -0.62
C TRP A 110 -9.99 25.45 -1.65
N ALA A 111 -10.10 24.68 -2.74
CA ALA A 111 -9.35 24.79 -3.99
C ALA A 111 -7.84 25.00 -3.80
N PRO A 112 -7.12 24.04 -3.18
CA PRO A 112 -5.68 24.10 -3.11
C PRO A 112 -5.05 23.92 -4.51
N GLU A 113 -4.06 24.74 -4.86
CA GLU A 113 -3.26 24.60 -6.09
C GLU A 113 -1.77 24.57 -5.79
N LEU A 114 -1.06 23.53 -6.27
CA LEU A 114 0.37 23.36 -6.10
C LEU A 114 1.15 23.97 -7.27
N HIS A 115 2.03 24.93 -6.96
CA HIS A 115 2.88 25.62 -7.93
C HIS A 115 4.36 25.54 -7.55
N LYS A 116 5.24 25.48 -8.55
CA LYS A 116 6.69 25.58 -8.35
C LYS A 116 7.21 26.90 -8.89
N ILE A 117 7.65 27.78 -8.00
CA ILE A 117 8.07 29.15 -8.33
C ILE A 117 9.49 29.37 -7.82
N ASN A 118 10.43 29.70 -8.72
CA ASN A 118 11.84 29.93 -8.40
C ASN A 118 12.48 28.79 -7.58
N GLY A 119 12.15 27.53 -7.92
CA GLY A 119 12.71 26.33 -7.28
C GLY A 119 12.09 25.94 -5.93
N LYS A 120 11.03 26.63 -5.49
CA LYS A 120 10.28 26.31 -4.27
C LYS A 120 8.84 25.97 -4.58
N TRP A 121 8.21 25.19 -3.70
CA TRP A 121 6.82 24.81 -3.79
C TRP A 121 5.92 25.77 -3.02
N TYR A 122 4.78 26.10 -3.61
CA TYR A 122 3.74 26.93 -3.01
C TYR A 122 2.39 26.25 -3.18
N VAL A 123 1.55 26.26 -2.15
CA VAL A 123 0.13 25.90 -2.30
C VAL A 123 -0.73 27.11 -1.98
N TYR A 124 -1.47 27.59 -2.98
CA TYR A 124 -2.50 28.62 -2.81
C TYR A 124 -3.83 27.96 -2.47
N PHE A 125 -4.59 28.52 -1.54
CA PHE A 125 -5.89 27.97 -1.12
C PHE A 125 -6.76 29.06 -0.50
N ALA A 126 -8.08 28.85 -0.48
CA ALA A 126 -9.01 29.73 0.22
C ALA A 126 -9.37 29.18 1.60
N ALA A 127 -9.64 30.06 2.57
CA ALA A 127 -10.13 29.70 3.89
C ALA A 127 -10.88 30.85 4.55
N ASP A 128 -11.73 30.55 5.54
CA ASP A 128 -12.41 31.54 6.39
C ASP A 128 -12.24 31.26 7.89
N ASP A 129 -12.98 32.00 8.73
CA ASP A 129 -13.00 31.85 10.19
C ASP A 129 -14.24 31.10 10.73
N GLY A 130 -14.96 30.39 9.85
CA GLY A 130 -16.28 29.81 10.06
C GLY A 130 -17.45 30.72 9.65
N THR A 131 -17.15 31.90 9.10
CA THR A 131 -18.12 32.80 8.48
C THR A 131 -17.79 32.96 7.01
N ASN A 132 -18.64 32.43 6.12
CA ASN A 132 -18.39 32.42 4.67
C ASN A 132 -17.97 33.79 4.08
N ALA A 133 -18.56 34.90 4.55
CA ALA A 133 -18.22 36.26 4.11
C ALA A 133 -16.76 36.67 4.38
N ASN A 134 -16.07 35.93 5.25
CA ASN A 134 -14.68 36.15 5.64
C ASN A 134 -13.67 35.29 4.85
N HIS A 135 -14.09 34.54 3.82
CA HIS A 135 -13.14 33.80 2.96
C HIS A 135 -12.08 34.73 2.35
N ARG A 136 -10.82 34.33 2.46
CA ARG A 136 -9.66 34.97 1.83
C ARG A 136 -8.75 33.92 1.21
N MET A 137 -7.88 34.37 0.32
CA MET A 137 -6.80 33.55 -0.23
C MET A 137 -5.60 33.52 0.72
N TYR A 138 -4.93 32.37 0.80
CA TYR A 138 -3.75 32.11 1.61
C TYR A 138 -2.73 31.31 0.79
N VAL A 139 -1.49 31.27 1.28
CA VAL A 139 -0.43 30.45 0.67
C VAL A 139 0.52 29.85 1.72
N ILE A 140 0.91 28.59 1.49
CA ILE A 140 1.97 27.88 2.21
C ILE A 140 3.17 27.65 1.30
N GLU A 141 4.38 27.64 1.85
CA GLU A 141 5.66 27.43 1.13
C GLU A 141 6.38 26.19 1.65
N ASN A 142 7.02 25.43 0.75
CA ASN A 142 7.99 24.38 1.07
C ASN A 142 9.24 24.53 0.19
N SER A 143 10.42 24.44 0.80
CA SER A 143 11.73 24.58 0.13
C SER A 143 12.40 23.24 -0.18
N ASP A 144 11.81 22.12 0.24
CA ASP A 144 12.32 20.79 -0.08
C ASP A 144 12.13 20.45 -1.56
N THR A 145 12.90 19.50 -2.06
CA THR A 145 12.77 19.04 -3.45
C THR A 145 11.47 18.27 -3.69
N ASP A 146 11.00 17.52 -2.69
CA ASP A 146 9.76 16.74 -2.72
C ASP A 146 8.65 17.50 -1.97
N PRO A 147 7.54 17.89 -2.64
CA PRO A 147 6.45 18.63 -2.01
C PRO A 147 5.63 17.78 -1.03
N THR A 148 5.84 16.46 -0.98
CA THR A 148 5.14 15.55 -0.04
C THR A 148 5.80 15.48 1.34
N THR A 149 6.87 16.24 1.59
CA THR A 149 7.44 16.39 2.93
C THR A 149 6.56 17.26 3.83
N SER A 150 6.73 17.14 5.14
CA SER A 150 5.94 17.91 6.14
C SER A 150 6.43 19.34 6.38
N ASN A 151 7.41 19.84 5.62
CA ASN A 151 8.11 21.11 5.89
C ASN A 151 7.41 22.33 5.28
N TRP A 152 6.10 22.47 5.50
CA TRP A 152 5.28 23.56 4.96
C TRP A 152 5.11 24.72 5.95
N THR A 153 5.31 25.95 5.47
CA THR A 153 5.18 27.18 6.28
C THR A 153 4.08 28.08 5.71
N LEU A 154 3.09 28.44 6.53
CA LEU A 154 2.08 29.44 6.17
C LEU A 154 2.74 30.83 6.01
N LYS A 155 2.61 31.42 4.82
CA LYS A 155 3.15 32.76 4.52
C LYS A 155 2.18 33.86 4.91
N GLY A 156 0.88 33.57 4.86
CA GLY A 156 -0.19 34.49 5.24
C GLY A 156 -1.24 34.62 4.16
N GLN A 157 -2.07 35.66 4.30
CA GLN A 157 -3.13 35.99 3.36
C GLN A 157 -2.54 36.61 2.09
N VAL A 158 -3.00 36.17 0.92
CA VAL A 158 -2.69 36.76 -0.38
C VAL A 158 -3.91 37.59 -0.82
N GLY A 159 -3.82 38.91 -0.80
CA GLY A 159 -4.96 39.74 -1.16
C GLY A 159 -4.61 41.21 -1.27
N ASP A 160 -5.48 41.97 -1.93
CA ASP A 160 -5.32 43.41 -2.09
C ASP A 160 -5.81 44.18 -0.85
N ALA A 161 -5.54 45.49 -0.83
CA ALA A 161 -5.89 46.36 0.30
C ALA A 161 -7.39 46.45 0.59
N THR A 162 -8.27 46.10 -0.36
CA THR A 162 -9.72 46.10 -0.12
C THR A 162 -10.16 44.98 0.82
N ASN A 163 -9.38 43.90 0.90
CA ASN A 163 -9.65 42.76 1.76
C ASN A 163 -11.09 42.24 1.63
N ASN A 164 -11.62 42.22 0.41
CA ASN A 164 -12.94 41.67 0.11
C ASN A 164 -12.89 40.14 0.10
N TRP A 165 -14.07 39.51 0.12
CA TRP A 165 -14.23 38.06 -0.04
C TRP A 165 -13.49 37.57 -1.31
N ALA A 166 -12.70 36.51 -1.16
CA ALA A 166 -11.85 35.97 -2.23
C ALA A 166 -11.63 34.45 -2.07
N ILE A 167 -11.78 33.72 -3.18
CA ILE A 167 -11.52 32.27 -3.31
C ILE A 167 -10.83 31.96 -4.65
N ASP A 168 -10.48 30.69 -4.86
CA ASP A 168 -10.03 30.12 -6.14
C ASP A 168 -8.89 30.91 -6.78
N GLY A 169 -7.75 30.94 -6.09
CA GLY A 169 -6.65 31.78 -6.50
C GLY A 169 -5.53 30.99 -7.19
N THR A 170 -5.22 31.39 -8.42
CA THR A 170 -4.12 30.84 -9.21
C THR A 170 -3.06 31.91 -9.52
N VAL A 171 -1.89 31.47 -10.00
CA VAL A 171 -0.80 32.36 -10.41
C VAL A 171 -0.51 32.27 -11.90
N MET A 172 -0.13 33.40 -12.47
CA MET A 172 0.25 33.53 -13.88
C MET A 172 1.58 34.27 -14.00
N ALA A 173 2.56 33.66 -14.68
CA ALA A 173 3.80 34.32 -15.04
C ALA A 173 3.68 34.91 -16.46
N TYR A 174 3.92 36.22 -16.59
CA TYR A 174 3.88 36.91 -17.88
C TYR A 174 4.89 38.06 -17.92
N ASN A 175 5.75 38.10 -18.95
CA ASN A 175 6.80 39.12 -19.12
C ASN A 175 7.66 39.36 -17.86
N ASN A 176 8.14 38.27 -17.25
CA ASN A 176 8.95 38.27 -16.01
C ASN A 176 8.24 38.88 -14.78
N GLN A 177 6.92 39.04 -14.82
CA GLN A 177 6.10 39.48 -13.70
C GLN A 177 5.16 38.34 -13.31
N LEU A 178 5.05 38.09 -11.99
CA LEU A 178 4.06 37.18 -11.44
C LEU A 178 2.77 37.94 -11.16
N TYR A 179 1.63 37.33 -11.48
CA TYR A 179 0.29 37.85 -11.22
C TYR A 179 -0.50 36.83 -10.42
N MET A 180 -1.38 37.32 -9.56
CA MET A 180 -2.41 36.53 -8.89
C MET A 180 -3.73 36.76 -9.61
N LEU A 181 -4.44 35.69 -9.95
CA LEU A 181 -5.85 35.74 -10.37
C LEU A 181 -6.70 35.10 -9.29
N TRP A 182 -7.91 35.59 -9.08
CA TRP A 182 -8.84 34.99 -8.11
C TRP A 182 -10.30 35.35 -8.39
N SER A 183 -11.21 34.58 -7.82
CA SER A 183 -12.63 34.92 -7.72
C SER A 183 -12.89 35.76 -6.48
N GLY A 184 -13.55 36.91 -6.61
CA GLY A 184 -13.83 37.76 -5.45
C GLY A 184 -15.09 38.61 -5.58
N TRP A 185 -15.53 39.17 -4.46
CA TRP A 185 -16.65 40.11 -4.45
C TRP A 185 -16.24 41.52 -4.86
N THR A 186 -17.14 42.22 -5.55
CA THR A 186 -16.98 43.64 -5.90
C THR A 186 -16.80 44.53 -4.67
N SER A 187 -17.54 44.29 -3.59
CA SER A 187 -17.37 44.95 -2.29
C SER A 187 -18.00 44.14 -1.15
N THR A 188 -17.91 44.64 0.08
CA THR A 188 -18.61 44.05 1.24
C THR A 188 -20.12 44.27 1.24
N THR A 189 -20.66 45.11 0.35
CA THR A 189 -22.09 45.39 0.21
C THR A 189 -22.69 44.88 -1.09
N GLU A 190 -21.91 44.90 -2.17
CA GLU A 190 -22.27 44.36 -3.48
C GLU A 190 -21.48 43.06 -3.68
N HIS A 191 -22.15 41.93 -3.44
CA HIS A 191 -21.54 40.58 -3.42
C HIS A 191 -21.52 39.93 -4.80
N VAL A 192 -21.18 40.69 -5.85
CA VAL A 192 -21.04 40.13 -7.21
C VAL A 192 -19.70 39.42 -7.31
N GLN A 193 -19.73 38.11 -7.51
CA GLN A 193 -18.55 37.25 -7.61
C GLN A 193 -17.97 37.30 -9.04
N SER A 194 -16.73 37.78 -9.15
CA SER A 194 -16.09 38.17 -10.41
C SER A 194 -14.60 37.79 -10.40
N ILE A 195 -13.96 37.76 -11.58
CA ILE A 195 -12.52 37.47 -11.71
C ILE A 195 -11.70 38.75 -11.63
N TYR A 196 -10.70 38.72 -10.75
CA TYR A 196 -9.75 39.80 -10.54
C TYR A 196 -8.32 39.35 -10.84
N ILE A 197 -7.47 40.31 -11.19
CA ILE A 197 -6.02 40.12 -11.34
C ILE A 197 -5.25 41.21 -10.59
N ALA A 198 -4.10 40.86 -10.01
CA ALA A 198 -3.14 41.82 -9.46
C ALA A 198 -1.70 41.34 -9.65
N LYS A 199 -0.75 42.27 -9.58
CA LYS A 199 0.69 41.93 -9.57
C LYS A 199 1.08 41.33 -8.22
N LEU A 200 2.06 40.43 -8.25
CA LEU A 200 2.71 39.88 -7.08
C LEU A 200 4.17 40.40 -7.03
N SER A 201 4.57 41.04 -5.92
CA SER A 201 5.99 41.43 -5.71
C SER A 201 6.87 40.25 -5.30
N ASP A 202 6.25 39.26 -4.67
CA ASP A 202 6.79 37.94 -4.34
C ASP A 202 5.63 36.93 -4.37
N PRO A 203 5.87 35.61 -4.27
CA PRO A 203 4.81 34.62 -4.42
C PRO A 203 3.62 34.73 -3.44
N TRP A 204 3.65 35.61 -2.42
CA TRP A 204 2.57 35.74 -1.45
C TRP A 204 2.12 37.18 -1.19
N THR A 205 2.68 38.18 -1.88
CA THR A 205 2.41 39.60 -1.62
C THR A 205 1.87 40.32 -2.85
N VAL A 206 0.61 40.76 -2.78
CA VAL A 206 -0.01 41.59 -3.82
C VAL A 206 0.62 42.99 -3.83
N ASP A 207 1.02 43.43 -5.02
CA ASP A 207 1.58 44.76 -5.29
C ASP A 207 0.55 45.63 -6.04
N GLY A 208 -0.02 46.59 -5.32
CA GLY A 208 -0.98 47.56 -5.86
C GLY A 208 -2.44 47.10 -5.77
N ASN A 209 -3.26 47.58 -6.72
CA ASN A 209 -4.70 47.35 -6.74
C ASN A 209 -5.06 46.17 -7.65
N ARG A 210 -6.14 45.46 -7.29
CA ARG A 210 -6.78 44.48 -8.17
C ARG A 210 -7.50 45.14 -9.34
N VAL A 211 -7.58 44.45 -10.47
CA VAL A 211 -8.30 44.87 -11.68
C VAL A 211 -9.38 43.83 -11.99
N LEU A 212 -10.62 44.29 -12.21
CA LEU A 212 -11.72 43.46 -12.66
C LEU A 212 -11.52 43.09 -14.13
N ILE A 213 -11.45 41.80 -14.45
CA ILE A 213 -11.25 41.32 -15.83
C ILE A 213 -12.41 40.48 -16.36
N SER A 214 -13.28 39.96 -15.49
CA SER A 214 -14.55 39.35 -15.89
C SER A 214 -15.59 39.48 -14.79
N THR A 215 -16.82 39.78 -15.17
CA THR A 215 -18.01 39.71 -14.31
C THR A 215 -19.13 38.99 -15.07
N PRO A 216 -20.07 38.32 -14.39
CA PRO A 216 -21.19 37.65 -15.06
C PRO A 216 -22.01 38.63 -15.89
N GLU A 217 -22.13 38.37 -17.19
CA GLU A 217 -22.85 39.23 -18.14
C GLU A 217 -23.70 38.44 -19.15
N TYR A 218 -23.40 37.16 -19.39
CA TYR A 218 -24.17 36.30 -20.29
C TYR A 218 -25.15 35.40 -19.54
N ASP A 219 -26.26 35.03 -20.17
CA ASP A 219 -27.32 34.20 -19.58
C ASP A 219 -26.79 32.86 -19.01
N TRP A 220 -25.81 32.24 -19.69
CA TRP A 220 -25.19 30.98 -19.28
C TRP A 220 -24.32 31.09 -18.01
N GLU A 221 -23.99 32.31 -17.58
CA GLU A 221 -23.23 32.57 -16.35
C GLU A 221 -24.13 32.70 -15.12
N GLY A 222 -25.46 32.72 -15.32
CA GLY A 222 -26.46 33.07 -14.32
C GLY A 222 -27.35 31.92 -13.83
N HIS A 223 -27.03 30.65 -14.14
CA HIS A 223 -27.87 29.53 -13.69
C HIS A 223 -27.64 29.25 -12.19
N GLY A 224 -28.70 29.40 -11.39
CA GLY A 224 -28.66 29.26 -9.94
C GLY A 224 -28.13 30.51 -9.23
N LEU A 225 -26.91 30.94 -9.57
CA LEU A 225 -26.30 32.18 -9.09
C LEU A 225 -25.39 32.74 -10.19
N ALA A 226 -25.48 34.05 -10.44
CA ALA A 226 -24.59 34.74 -11.37
C ALA A 226 -23.21 34.94 -10.74
N LEU A 227 -22.22 34.16 -11.19
CA LEU A 227 -20.86 34.18 -10.67
C LEU A 227 -19.82 33.82 -11.74
N ASN A 228 -18.58 34.30 -11.54
CA ASN A 228 -17.38 33.79 -12.22
C ASN A 228 -16.36 33.36 -11.15
N GLU A 229 -15.87 32.13 -11.21
CA GLU A 229 -14.93 31.54 -10.24
C GLU A 229 -13.93 30.58 -10.90
N GLY A 230 -13.06 29.91 -10.12
CA GLY A 230 -12.04 28.98 -10.65
C GLY A 230 -11.26 29.48 -11.88
N PRO A 231 -10.60 30.66 -11.83
CA PRO A 231 -9.82 31.16 -12.95
C PRO A 231 -8.54 30.35 -13.16
N GLU A 232 -8.28 29.87 -14.38
CA GLU A 232 -7.07 29.12 -14.71
C GLU A 232 -6.34 29.71 -15.91
N ALA A 233 -5.10 30.14 -15.70
CA ALA A 233 -4.28 30.71 -16.75
C ALA A 233 -3.60 29.62 -17.59
N ILE A 234 -3.63 29.77 -18.92
CA ILE A 234 -2.89 28.91 -19.84
C ILE A 234 -2.26 29.74 -20.96
N THR A 235 -1.04 29.37 -21.32
CA THR A 235 -0.29 29.99 -22.42
C THR A 235 -0.14 28.98 -23.56
N ASN A 236 -0.50 29.38 -24.77
CA ASN A 236 -0.34 28.53 -25.94
C ASN A 236 1.12 28.48 -26.43
N PRO A 237 1.46 27.60 -27.40
CA PRO A 237 2.82 27.51 -27.94
C PRO A 237 3.37 28.81 -28.57
N ASP A 238 2.49 29.73 -29.00
CA ASP A 238 2.88 31.04 -29.55
C ASP A 238 3.10 32.11 -28.48
N GLY A 239 2.87 31.80 -27.21
CA GLY A 239 3.00 32.74 -26.09
C GLY A 239 1.76 33.59 -25.82
N ASN A 240 0.61 33.29 -26.45
CA ASN A 240 -0.66 33.95 -26.17
C ASN A 240 -1.28 33.40 -24.88
N VAL A 241 -1.83 34.31 -24.07
CA VAL A 241 -2.36 33.99 -22.74
C VAL A 241 -3.88 33.97 -22.76
N TYR A 242 -4.43 32.93 -22.15
CA TYR A 242 -5.85 32.71 -21.94
C TYR A 242 -6.12 32.45 -20.46
N VAL A 243 -7.33 32.79 -20.01
CA VAL A 243 -7.81 32.45 -18.67
C VAL A 243 -9.16 31.77 -18.83
N THR A 244 -9.25 30.47 -18.53
CA THR A 244 -10.56 29.84 -18.33
C THR A 244 -11.11 30.25 -16.98
N TYR A 245 -12.42 30.22 -16.82
CA TYR A 245 -13.06 30.43 -15.54
C TYR A 245 -14.39 29.69 -15.52
N SER A 246 -14.87 29.28 -14.36
CA SER A 246 -16.16 28.64 -14.19
C SER A 246 -17.27 29.66 -13.98
N ALA A 247 -18.47 29.36 -14.49
CA ALA A 247 -19.65 30.20 -14.31
C ALA A 247 -20.91 29.39 -14.00
N SER A 248 -21.96 30.09 -13.54
CA SER A 248 -23.14 29.50 -12.89
C SER A 248 -22.82 28.83 -11.55
N LEU A 249 -23.83 28.47 -10.76
CA LEU A 249 -23.61 27.84 -9.45
C LEU A 249 -23.17 26.37 -9.61
N TYR A 250 -22.08 25.97 -8.95
CA TYR A 250 -21.51 24.61 -9.00
C TYR A 250 -22.48 23.47 -8.66
N SER A 251 -23.58 23.76 -7.96
CA SER A 251 -24.62 22.78 -7.62
C SER A 251 -25.62 22.51 -8.75
N THR A 252 -25.58 23.32 -9.82
CA THR A 252 -26.41 23.15 -11.01
C THR A 252 -25.71 22.27 -12.04
N ASP A 253 -26.49 21.70 -12.96
CA ASP A 253 -25.95 20.93 -14.09
C ASP A 253 -25.30 21.83 -15.16
N ASN A 254 -25.50 23.14 -15.08
CA ASN A 254 -25.04 24.13 -16.06
C ASN A 254 -23.75 24.83 -15.64
N TYR A 255 -23.06 24.35 -14.60
CA TYR A 255 -21.70 24.77 -14.33
C TYR A 255 -20.82 24.49 -15.57
N CYS A 256 -20.07 25.49 -16.02
CA CYS A 256 -19.35 25.43 -17.30
C CYS A 256 -18.18 26.41 -17.34
N LEU A 257 -17.28 26.24 -18.30
CA LEU A 257 -16.11 27.10 -18.47
C LEU A 257 -16.36 28.22 -19.50
N GLY A 258 -16.05 29.45 -19.12
CA GLY A 258 -15.81 30.59 -19.99
C GLY A 258 -14.32 30.74 -20.35
N LEU A 259 -14.02 31.71 -21.22
CA LEU A 259 -12.65 32.00 -21.67
C LEU A 259 -12.44 33.51 -21.79
N LEU A 260 -11.35 34.00 -21.21
CA LEU A 260 -10.80 35.34 -21.44
C LEU A 260 -9.52 35.22 -22.27
N THR A 261 -9.39 36.06 -23.29
CA THR A 261 -8.20 36.15 -24.12
C THR A 261 -7.48 37.46 -23.83
N LEU A 262 -6.21 37.39 -23.43
CA LEU A 262 -5.36 38.57 -23.35
C LEU A 262 -4.93 38.95 -24.77
N THR A 263 -5.16 40.21 -25.16
CA THR A 263 -4.65 40.72 -26.43
C THR A 263 -3.13 40.52 -26.50
N PRO A 264 -2.58 39.92 -27.57
CA PRO A 264 -1.15 39.59 -27.64
C PRO A 264 -0.25 40.79 -27.35
N GLY A 265 0.66 40.65 -26.40
CA GLY A 265 1.60 41.70 -25.98
C GLY A 265 0.99 42.82 -25.12
N ALA A 266 -0.30 42.78 -24.81
CA ALA A 266 -0.95 43.80 -23.98
C ALA A 266 -0.62 43.64 -22.49
N ASP A 267 -0.91 44.70 -21.73
CA ASP A 267 -0.78 44.71 -20.27
C ASP A 267 -2.00 43.99 -19.64
N PRO A 268 -1.81 42.89 -18.88
CA PRO A 268 -2.90 42.17 -18.22
C PRO A 268 -3.58 42.98 -17.11
N MET A 269 -2.96 44.07 -16.63
CA MET A 269 -3.57 44.99 -15.65
C MET A 269 -4.52 46.02 -16.28
N VAL A 270 -4.76 45.95 -17.59
CA VAL A 270 -5.74 46.81 -18.28
C VAL A 270 -6.96 45.97 -18.62
N ALA A 271 -8.12 46.27 -18.02
CA ALA A 271 -9.35 45.48 -18.18
C ALA A 271 -9.76 45.31 -19.66
N THR A 272 -9.63 46.36 -20.48
CA THR A 272 -9.95 46.32 -21.91
C THR A 272 -8.95 45.53 -22.76
N SER A 273 -7.84 45.05 -22.19
CA SER A 273 -6.93 44.12 -22.87
C SER A 273 -7.50 42.71 -22.96
N TRP A 274 -8.47 42.40 -22.11
CA TRP A 274 -9.11 41.08 -22.04
C TRP A 274 -10.38 41.07 -22.90
N THR A 275 -10.49 40.07 -23.77
CA THR A 275 -11.71 39.80 -24.54
C THR A 275 -12.38 38.57 -23.97
N LYS A 276 -13.66 38.68 -23.60
CA LYS A 276 -14.45 37.58 -23.06
C LYS A 276 -15.22 36.87 -24.15
N ASN A 277 -15.16 35.54 -24.16
CA ASN A 277 -15.90 34.73 -25.13
C ASN A 277 -17.41 34.75 -24.81
N ALA A 278 -18.25 34.93 -25.83
CA ALA A 278 -19.69 35.08 -25.64
C ALA A 278 -20.42 33.78 -25.30
N THR A 279 -19.79 32.63 -25.55
CA THR A 279 -20.33 31.29 -25.27
C THR A 279 -19.38 30.50 -24.38
N PRO A 280 -19.89 29.51 -23.62
CA PRO A 280 -19.02 28.57 -22.91
C PRO A 280 -18.05 27.86 -23.86
N VAL A 281 -16.83 27.60 -23.41
CA VAL A 281 -15.82 26.82 -24.14
C VAL A 281 -15.79 25.36 -23.70
N PHE A 282 -16.42 25.03 -22.58
CA PHE A 282 -16.58 23.65 -22.11
C PHE A 282 -17.84 23.55 -21.24
N SER A 283 -18.72 22.60 -21.54
CA SER A 283 -20.04 22.50 -20.89
C SER A 283 -20.55 21.06 -20.80
N ARG A 284 -21.67 20.87 -20.10
CA ARG A 284 -22.33 19.57 -19.89
C ARG A 284 -22.51 18.77 -21.18
N ASN A 285 -22.33 17.46 -21.08
CA ASN A 285 -22.62 16.47 -22.11
C ASN A 285 -23.64 15.46 -21.57
N ASP A 286 -24.93 15.72 -21.81
CA ASP A 286 -26.02 14.89 -21.31
C ASP A 286 -25.98 13.46 -21.84
N ALA A 287 -25.66 13.31 -23.13
CA ALA A 287 -25.56 11.99 -23.76
C ALA A 287 -24.41 11.16 -23.17
N GLY A 288 -23.33 11.84 -22.75
CA GLY A 288 -22.17 11.24 -22.10
C GLY A 288 -22.26 11.17 -20.57
N GLN A 289 -23.39 11.53 -19.97
CA GLN A 289 -23.57 11.58 -18.52
C GLN A 289 -22.52 12.46 -17.80
N VAL A 290 -22.28 13.66 -18.34
CA VAL A 290 -21.36 14.65 -17.75
C VAL A 290 -22.12 15.94 -17.46
N TYR A 291 -22.32 16.25 -16.18
CA TYR A 291 -23.10 17.40 -15.74
C TYR A 291 -22.24 18.35 -14.92
N GLY A 292 -22.33 19.65 -15.22
CA GLY A 292 -21.61 20.70 -14.53
C GLY A 292 -20.08 20.59 -14.55
N PRO A 293 -19.41 20.40 -15.72
CA PRO A 293 -17.95 20.40 -15.77
C PRO A 293 -17.39 21.80 -15.44
N GLY A 294 -16.46 21.88 -14.49
CA GLY A 294 -15.83 23.15 -14.14
C GLY A 294 -14.72 23.01 -13.11
N HIS A 295 -14.27 24.16 -12.62
CA HIS A 295 -13.08 24.38 -11.80
C HIS A 295 -11.93 23.49 -12.28
N ASN A 296 -11.40 23.86 -13.44
CA ASN A 296 -10.45 23.03 -14.17
C ASN A 296 -9.01 23.25 -13.70
N GLY A 297 -8.07 22.56 -14.31
CA GLY A 297 -6.65 22.83 -14.30
C GLY A 297 -6.03 22.31 -15.59
N PHE A 298 -4.74 22.56 -15.80
CA PHE A 298 -4.02 22.11 -16.99
C PHE A 298 -2.71 21.42 -16.62
N PHE A 299 -2.38 20.36 -17.34
CA PHE A 299 -1.10 19.68 -17.20
C PHE A 299 -0.63 19.15 -18.55
N LYS A 300 0.66 18.81 -18.63
CA LYS A 300 1.26 18.17 -19.80
C LYS A 300 1.38 16.68 -19.60
N SER A 301 1.33 15.90 -20.68
CA SER A 301 1.77 14.51 -20.67
C SER A 301 3.23 14.39 -20.19
N PRO A 302 3.69 13.21 -19.71
CA PRO A 302 5.04 13.06 -19.18
C PRO A 302 6.16 13.38 -20.18
N ASP A 303 5.89 13.25 -21.48
CA ASP A 303 6.81 13.69 -22.55
C ASP A 303 6.70 15.16 -22.96
N GLY A 304 5.75 15.89 -22.40
CA GLY A 304 5.50 17.30 -22.71
C GLY A 304 4.82 17.55 -24.06
N THR A 305 4.41 16.50 -24.79
CA THR A 305 3.89 16.63 -26.16
C THR A 305 2.39 16.88 -26.24
N GLU A 306 1.62 16.47 -25.23
CA GLU A 306 0.17 16.62 -25.17
C GLU A 306 -0.24 17.62 -24.09
N ASP A 307 -1.30 18.38 -24.40
CA ASP A 307 -1.98 19.26 -23.45
C ASP A 307 -3.23 18.57 -22.90
N TRP A 308 -3.35 18.55 -21.58
CA TRP A 308 -4.44 17.87 -20.88
C TRP A 308 -5.20 18.84 -19.98
N ILE A 309 -6.52 18.71 -19.98
CA ILE A 309 -7.41 19.40 -19.04
C ILE A 309 -7.81 18.43 -17.93
N VAL A 310 -7.69 18.86 -16.68
CA VAL A 310 -8.32 18.22 -15.52
C VAL A 310 -9.52 19.05 -15.09
N TYR A 311 -10.62 18.40 -14.73
CA TYR A 311 -11.82 19.10 -14.27
C TYR A 311 -12.65 18.19 -13.39
N HIS A 312 -13.54 18.78 -12.58
CA HIS A 312 -14.57 18.00 -11.92
C HIS A 312 -15.87 18.06 -12.71
N ALA A 313 -16.68 17.00 -12.64
CA ALA A 313 -18.06 16.99 -13.11
C ALA A 313 -18.90 16.01 -12.28
N ARG A 314 -20.17 15.83 -12.64
CA ARG A 314 -21.04 14.80 -12.07
C ARG A 314 -21.47 13.79 -13.11
N SER A 315 -21.71 12.57 -12.66
CA SER A 315 -22.19 11.46 -13.48
C SER A 315 -23.72 11.39 -13.61
N ASN A 316 -24.45 12.09 -12.73
CA ASN A 316 -25.90 12.15 -12.76
C ASN A 316 -26.37 13.62 -12.77
N PRO A 317 -27.55 13.93 -13.35
CA PRO A 317 -28.13 15.26 -13.26
C PRO A 317 -28.65 15.55 -11.85
N ASN A 318 -28.90 16.82 -11.54
CA ASN A 318 -29.39 17.31 -10.25
C ASN A 318 -28.41 17.00 -9.10
N GLY A 319 -27.44 17.89 -8.88
CA GLY A 319 -26.41 17.75 -7.85
C GLY A 319 -26.93 17.48 -6.42
N GLY A 320 -26.07 16.93 -5.56
CA GLY A 320 -26.38 16.64 -4.15
C GLY A 320 -25.33 15.75 -3.48
N SER A 321 -25.48 15.44 -2.19
CA SER A 321 -24.51 14.63 -1.43
C SER A 321 -24.34 13.20 -1.94
N ASN A 322 -25.36 12.65 -2.61
CA ASN A 322 -25.33 11.32 -3.23
C ASN A 322 -24.85 11.34 -4.70
N ASN A 323 -24.42 12.50 -5.20
CA ASN A 323 -23.95 12.72 -6.56
C ASN A 323 -22.68 13.60 -6.52
N PRO A 324 -21.55 13.02 -6.07
CA PRO A 324 -20.32 13.76 -5.81
C PRO A 324 -19.75 14.33 -7.11
N ARG A 325 -19.02 15.44 -6.97
CA ARG A 325 -18.12 15.92 -8.02
C ARG A 325 -16.97 14.92 -8.15
N ASN A 326 -16.78 14.36 -9.33
CA ASN A 326 -15.75 13.37 -9.67
C ASN A 326 -14.68 13.98 -10.58
N VAL A 327 -13.44 13.47 -10.47
CA VAL A 327 -12.29 13.96 -11.26
C VAL A 327 -12.28 13.33 -12.63
N ARG A 328 -12.04 14.15 -13.66
CA ARG A 328 -11.93 13.74 -15.05
C ARG A 328 -10.74 14.40 -15.71
N ILE A 329 -10.15 13.71 -16.68
CA ILE A 329 -9.08 14.24 -17.53
C ILE A 329 -9.36 13.92 -19.00
N GLN A 330 -8.98 14.81 -19.91
CA GLN A 330 -8.98 14.51 -21.35
C GLN A 330 -7.92 15.35 -22.06
N PRO A 331 -7.36 14.87 -23.19
CA PRO A 331 -6.46 15.67 -23.99
C PRO A 331 -7.26 16.78 -24.69
N PHE A 332 -6.61 17.88 -25.01
CA PHE A 332 -7.17 18.94 -25.83
C PHE A 332 -6.15 19.45 -26.85
N SER A 333 -6.63 20.22 -27.82
CA SER A 333 -5.79 20.75 -28.90
C SER A 333 -5.88 22.27 -28.99
N TRP A 334 -5.11 22.86 -29.90
CA TRP A 334 -5.14 24.30 -30.13
C TRP A 334 -5.76 24.59 -31.50
N ASN A 335 -6.76 25.47 -31.53
CA ASN A 335 -7.35 25.97 -32.76
C ASN A 335 -6.32 26.73 -33.60
N SER A 336 -6.61 26.90 -34.89
CA SER A 336 -5.74 27.67 -35.80
C SER A 336 -5.61 29.16 -35.44
N ASP A 337 -6.54 29.70 -34.66
CA ASP A 337 -6.48 31.08 -34.13
C ASP A 337 -5.70 31.16 -32.80
N GLY A 338 -5.20 30.03 -32.32
CA GLY A 338 -4.41 29.91 -31.10
C GLY A 338 -5.22 29.71 -29.83
N THR A 339 -6.56 29.69 -29.89
CA THR A 339 -7.42 29.41 -28.72
C THR A 339 -7.42 27.91 -28.37
N PRO A 340 -7.62 27.53 -27.09
CA PRO A 340 -7.72 26.12 -26.73
C PRO A 340 -9.04 25.51 -27.22
N ASP A 341 -8.97 24.29 -27.77
CA ASP A 341 -10.11 23.46 -28.14
C ASP A 341 -10.22 22.25 -27.20
N PHE A 342 -11.00 22.40 -26.14
CA PHE A 342 -11.29 21.35 -25.16
C PHE A 342 -12.23 20.24 -25.69
N GLY A 343 -12.83 20.44 -26.87
CA GLY A 343 -13.83 19.55 -27.42
C GLY A 343 -15.07 19.40 -26.53
N THR A 344 -15.69 18.22 -26.60
CA THR A 344 -16.83 17.86 -25.75
C THR A 344 -16.34 17.13 -24.50
N ALA A 345 -16.98 17.35 -23.35
CA ALA A 345 -16.66 16.59 -22.14
C ALA A 345 -16.89 15.08 -22.39
N VAL A 346 -15.81 14.30 -22.27
CA VAL A 346 -15.77 12.87 -22.63
C VAL A 346 -16.79 12.06 -21.83
N ALA A 347 -17.51 11.17 -22.51
CA ALA A 347 -18.57 10.40 -21.90
C ALA A 347 -18.04 9.47 -20.79
N GLN A 348 -18.86 9.24 -19.76
CA GLN A 348 -18.53 8.24 -18.75
C GLN A 348 -18.35 6.85 -19.39
N GLY A 349 -17.26 6.16 -19.04
CA GLY A 349 -16.95 4.83 -19.57
C GLY A 349 -16.43 4.80 -21.00
N GLU A 350 -16.27 5.95 -21.65
CA GLU A 350 -15.57 6.06 -22.93
C GLU A 350 -14.07 5.82 -22.72
N LEU A 351 -13.48 4.97 -23.57
CA LEU A 351 -12.06 4.64 -23.52
C LEU A 351 -11.24 5.81 -24.09
N LEU A 352 -10.27 6.25 -23.32
CA LEU A 352 -9.28 7.25 -23.70
C LEU A 352 -7.89 6.65 -23.59
N ASP A 353 -7.01 7.02 -24.51
CA ASP A 353 -5.59 6.71 -24.43
C ASP A 353 -4.97 7.50 -23.26
N ALA A 354 -4.12 6.86 -22.45
CA ALA A 354 -3.41 7.49 -21.35
C ALA A 354 -2.44 8.57 -21.84
N PRO A 355 -2.07 9.58 -21.01
CA PRO A 355 -1.11 10.60 -21.38
C PRO A 355 0.21 10.00 -21.91
N SER A 356 0.70 10.52 -23.03
CA SER A 356 1.88 9.98 -23.70
C SER A 356 3.17 10.10 -22.86
N SER A 357 3.93 9.01 -22.74
CA SER A 357 5.20 9.00 -22.00
C SER A 357 6.42 9.24 -22.88
N ASN A 358 7.54 9.70 -22.28
CA ASN A 358 8.84 9.91 -22.97
C ASN A 358 9.35 8.67 -23.70
N TYR A 359 8.77 7.53 -23.37
CA TYR A 359 9.08 6.25 -23.94
C TYR A 359 7.86 5.80 -24.73
N ASN A 360 8.03 5.65 -26.03
CA ASN A 360 7.08 4.96 -26.88
C ASN A 360 7.26 3.45 -26.63
N LEU A 361 6.97 3.01 -25.40
CA LEU A 361 7.18 1.63 -24.97
C LEU A 361 6.17 0.76 -25.70
N PRO A 362 6.62 -0.23 -26.49
CA PRO A 362 5.71 -1.26 -26.96
C PRO A 362 5.06 -1.90 -25.73
N ILE A 363 3.72 -2.02 -25.68
CA ILE A 363 3.01 -2.66 -24.55
C ILE A 363 3.59 -4.06 -24.24
N GLU A 364 4.15 -4.73 -25.25
CA GLU A 364 4.78 -6.05 -25.12
C GLU A 364 6.19 -6.06 -24.51
N ALA A 365 6.80 -4.89 -24.28
CA ALA A 365 8.19 -4.80 -23.85
C ALA A 365 8.36 -4.84 -22.33
N PHE A 366 9.27 -5.68 -21.84
CA PHE A 366 9.87 -5.49 -20.52
C PHE A 366 10.96 -4.42 -20.62
N SER A 367 10.74 -3.28 -19.97
CA SER A 367 11.53 -2.06 -20.16
C SER A 367 12.15 -1.55 -18.86
N MET A 368 13.41 -1.15 -18.95
CA MET A 368 14.25 -0.81 -17.82
C MET A 368 15.19 0.36 -18.15
N ILE A 369 15.52 1.19 -17.17
CA ILE A 369 16.58 2.20 -17.31
C ILE A 369 17.87 1.73 -16.67
N TRP A 370 18.96 1.77 -17.45
CA TRP A 370 20.32 1.50 -17.02
C TRP A 370 21.19 2.73 -17.12
N ARG A 371 22.14 2.91 -16.19
CA ARG A 371 23.14 3.99 -16.23
C ARG A 371 24.54 3.46 -15.99
N THR A 372 25.42 3.59 -16.98
CA THR A 372 26.78 3.02 -16.93
C THR A 372 27.84 3.97 -16.35
N ASN A 373 27.55 5.27 -16.31
CA ASN A 373 28.44 6.32 -15.84
C ASN A 373 28.23 6.72 -14.35
N LEU A 374 27.58 5.86 -13.56
CA LEU A 374 27.49 6.05 -12.11
C LEU A 374 28.89 6.25 -11.50
N THR A 375 29.04 7.19 -10.57
CA THR A 375 30.32 7.49 -9.88
C THR A 375 31.50 7.86 -10.78
N ASN A 376 31.27 8.59 -11.89
CA ASN A 376 32.29 8.93 -12.90
C ASN A 376 32.92 7.70 -13.59
N SER A 377 32.19 6.58 -13.63
CA SER A 377 32.57 5.37 -14.36
C SER A 377 32.67 5.65 -15.87
N THR A 378 33.66 5.02 -16.52
CA THR A 378 33.80 5.01 -17.98
C THR A 378 33.21 3.75 -18.63
N ALA A 379 32.44 2.97 -17.86
CA ALA A 379 31.82 1.75 -18.37
C ALA A 379 30.83 2.08 -19.49
N THR A 380 30.82 1.23 -20.52
CA THR A 380 29.88 1.30 -21.65
C THR A 380 29.12 0.00 -21.81
N THR A 381 29.21 -0.91 -20.85
CA THR A 381 28.64 -2.25 -20.97
C THR A 381 27.73 -2.57 -19.80
N ILE A 382 26.61 -3.23 -20.10
CA ILE A 382 25.77 -3.89 -19.11
C ILE A 382 25.65 -5.38 -19.44
N SER A 383 25.28 -6.19 -18.44
CA SER A 383 25.03 -7.61 -18.65
C SER A 383 23.86 -8.10 -17.81
N PHE A 384 23.11 -9.06 -18.35
CA PHE A 384 22.08 -9.79 -17.64
C PHE A 384 22.01 -11.23 -18.14
N ASN A 385 21.60 -12.14 -17.28
CA ASN A 385 21.25 -13.50 -17.64
C ASN A 385 19.77 -13.58 -18.02
N ALA A 386 19.46 -14.43 -18.99
CA ALA A 386 18.11 -14.71 -19.41
C ALA A 386 17.87 -16.21 -19.60
N VAL A 387 16.63 -16.66 -19.40
CA VAL A 387 16.16 -17.96 -19.88
C VAL A 387 15.25 -17.75 -21.08
N GLY A 388 15.60 -18.38 -22.19
CA GLY A 388 14.93 -18.19 -23.48
C GLY A 388 15.91 -17.87 -24.60
N SER A 389 15.43 -17.79 -25.83
CA SER A 389 16.29 -17.54 -26.99
C SER A 389 15.52 -16.86 -28.11
N GLY A 390 16.22 -16.06 -28.92
CA GLY A 390 15.60 -15.41 -30.08
C GLY A 390 14.73 -14.20 -29.74
N PHE A 391 14.68 -13.80 -28.46
CA PHE A 391 14.04 -12.56 -28.03
C PHE A 391 14.84 -11.35 -28.52
N ASN A 392 14.20 -10.20 -28.65
CA ASN A 392 14.82 -8.98 -29.13
C ASN A 392 15.19 -8.08 -27.97
N ILE A 393 16.44 -7.61 -27.96
CA ILE A 393 16.93 -6.59 -27.05
C ILE A 393 17.09 -5.33 -27.86
N HIS A 394 16.37 -4.27 -27.48
CA HIS A 394 16.51 -2.94 -28.04
C HIS A 394 17.01 -1.99 -26.96
N TRP A 395 17.80 -1.00 -27.34
CA TRP A 395 18.22 0.06 -26.44
C TRP A 395 18.30 1.40 -27.16
N GLU A 396 18.04 2.47 -26.43
CA GLU A 396 18.17 3.86 -26.87
C GLU A 396 18.79 4.70 -25.76
N SER A 397 19.60 5.68 -26.15
CA SER A 397 20.21 6.63 -25.22
C SER A 397 19.18 7.64 -24.75
N LEU A 398 19.12 7.86 -23.44
CA LEU A 398 18.30 8.91 -22.83
C LEU A 398 18.91 10.31 -23.00
N GLU A 399 20.16 10.38 -23.48
CA GLU A 399 20.92 11.61 -23.66
C GLU A 399 20.92 12.07 -25.12
N ASP A 400 20.70 11.15 -26.06
CA ASP A 400 20.64 11.42 -27.50
C ASP A 400 19.77 10.37 -28.19
N ALA A 401 18.54 10.74 -28.55
CA ALA A 401 17.58 9.84 -29.19
C ALA A 401 18.04 9.31 -30.56
N ALA A 402 19.06 9.92 -31.20
CA ALA A 402 19.66 9.39 -32.42
C ALA A 402 20.59 8.18 -32.17
N VAL A 403 20.93 7.91 -30.90
CA VAL A 403 21.83 6.84 -30.48
C VAL A 403 21.01 5.67 -29.94
N PHE A 404 20.78 4.68 -30.79
CA PHE A 404 20.05 3.46 -30.45
C PHE A 404 20.70 2.23 -31.09
N GLY A 405 20.30 1.06 -30.64
CA GLY A 405 20.74 -0.21 -31.19
C GLY A 405 19.93 -1.39 -30.71
N GLY A 406 20.35 -2.59 -31.09
CA GLY A 406 19.69 -3.80 -30.66
C GLY A 406 20.48 -5.05 -31.02
N GLN A 407 20.09 -6.16 -30.42
CA GLN A 407 20.68 -7.47 -30.63
C GLN A 407 19.66 -8.57 -30.34
N THR A 408 19.87 -9.75 -30.92
CA THR A 408 19.10 -10.94 -30.56
C THR A 408 19.64 -11.52 -29.26
N GLY A 409 18.74 -11.73 -28.31
CA GLY A 409 19.03 -12.35 -27.02
C GLY A 409 19.19 -13.86 -27.11
N ALA A 410 20.02 -14.39 -26.22
CA ALA A 410 20.31 -15.81 -26.09
C ALA A 410 20.09 -16.30 -24.66
N ASN A 411 20.00 -17.62 -24.51
CA ASN A 411 19.94 -18.25 -23.21
C ASN A 411 21.28 -18.11 -22.48
N GLY A 412 21.24 -17.75 -21.20
CA GLY A 412 22.43 -17.43 -20.41
C GLY A 412 22.77 -15.93 -20.45
N THR A 413 24.05 -15.61 -20.42
CA THR A 413 24.52 -14.22 -20.31
C THR A 413 24.38 -13.46 -21.63
N ASN A 414 23.72 -12.30 -21.55
CA ASN A 414 23.59 -11.32 -22.61
C ASN A 414 24.35 -10.05 -22.19
N THR A 415 25.22 -9.55 -23.07
CA THR A 415 25.99 -8.32 -22.86
C THR A 415 25.57 -7.28 -23.88
N ILE A 416 25.25 -6.07 -23.44
CA ILE A 416 24.99 -4.93 -24.32
C ILE A 416 26.22 -4.01 -24.28
N ASN A 417 26.70 -3.59 -25.46
CA ASN A 417 27.78 -2.62 -25.61
C ASN A 417 27.21 -1.31 -26.13
N PHE A 418 27.20 -0.28 -25.30
CA PHE A 418 26.77 1.06 -25.66
C PHE A 418 27.91 1.86 -26.31
N PRO A 419 27.61 2.89 -27.13
CA PRO A 419 28.63 3.67 -27.83
C PRO A 419 29.42 4.61 -26.89
N ALA A 420 28.80 5.05 -25.79
CA ALA A 420 29.38 5.94 -24.80
C ALA A 420 28.83 5.64 -23.39
N PRO A 421 29.52 6.07 -22.31
CA PRO A 421 28.95 6.02 -20.97
C PRO A 421 27.73 6.95 -20.88
N GLY A 422 26.63 6.48 -20.30
CA GLY A 422 25.38 7.25 -20.25
C GLY A 422 24.22 6.48 -19.64
N ALA A 423 23.03 7.08 -19.71
CA ALA A 423 21.76 6.43 -19.37
C ALA A 423 21.04 5.91 -20.62
N TYR A 424 20.49 4.70 -20.52
CA TYR A 424 19.88 3.97 -21.63
C TYR A 424 18.57 3.33 -21.19
N LEU A 425 17.51 3.52 -21.98
CA LEU A 425 16.34 2.65 -21.93
C LEU A 425 16.71 1.34 -22.62
N VAL A 426 16.46 0.22 -21.96
CA VAL A 426 16.63 -1.12 -22.49
C VAL A 426 15.28 -1.83 -22.48
N SER A 427 14.84 -2.29 -23.64
CA SER A 427 13.55 -2.94 -23.85
C SER A 427 13.74 -4.35 -24.40
N ILE A 428 13.03 -5.32 -23.84
CA ILE A 428 13.08 -6.74 -24.22
C ILE A 428 11.71 -7.17 -24.73
N THR A 429 11.64 -7.77 -25.91
CA THR A 429 10.39 -8.28 -26.52
C THR A 429 10.53 -9.71 -27.05
N GLU A 430 9.44 -10.45 -27.13
CA GLU A 430 9.40 -11.85 -27.57
C GLU A 430 9.00 -12.06 -29.04
N SER A 431 8.97 -11.01 -29.86
CA SER A 431 8.41 -11.06 -31.23
C SER A 431 9.01 -12.12 -32.17
N THR A 432 10.22 -12.61 -31.89
CA THR A 432 10.90 -13.67 -32.67
C THR A 432 11.40 -14.86 -31.84
N GLY A 433 11.05 -14.94 -30.56
CA GLY A 433 11.61 -15.93 -29.64
C GLY A 433 10.84 -16.04 -28.33
N ASN A 434 11.55 -16.39 -27.25
CA ASN A 434 10.98 -16.49 -25.91
C ASN A 434 11.95 -15.92 -24.86
N PHE A 435 11.40 -15.37 -23.77
CA PHE A 435 12.09 -14.72 -22.68
C PHE A 435 11.28 -14.91 -21.40
N ASN A 436 11.69 -15.85 -20.54
CA ASN A 436 10.85 -16.32 -19.44
C ASN A 436 11.46 -16.06 -18.04
N GLN A 437 12.69 -15.56 -18.01
CA GLN A 437 13.40 -15.19 -16.79
C GLN A 437 14.48 -14.15 -17.13
N PHE A 438 14.65 -13.21 -16.21
CA PHE A 438 15.68 -12.17 -16.20
C PHE A 438 16.47 -12.30 -14.89
N ALA A 439 17.78 -12.06 -14.91
CA ALA A 439 18.59 -11.87 -13.72
C ALA A 439 19.79 -10.96 -14.02
N ILE A 440 19.97 -9.88 -13.27
CA ILE A 440 21.07 -8.93 -13.53
C ILE A 440 22.44 -9.64 -13.41
N GLY A 441 23.38 -9.26 -14.29
CA GLY A 441 24.75 -9.74 -14.25
C GLY A 441 25.51 -9.22 -13.03
N THR A 442 26.43 -10.04 -12.50
CA THR A 442 27.09 -9.79 -11.21
C THR A 442 28.00 -8.55 -11.18
N SER A 443 28.42 -8.04 -12.34
CA SER A 443 29.29 -6.85 -12.47
C SER A 443 28.51 -5.54 -12.70
N THR A 444 27.20 -5.61 -12.92
CA THR A 444 26.37 -4.47 -13.33
C THR A 444 25.15 -4.20 -12.45
N PRO A 445 24.98 -4.76 -11.23
CA PRO A 445 23.69 -4.67 -10.55
C PRO A 445 23.35 -3.24 -10.12
N SER A 446 24.33 -2.44 -9.67
CA SER A 446 24.10 -1.03 -9.33
C SER A 446 23.78 -0.14 -10.53
N MET A 447 24.01 -0.60 -11.76
CA MET A 447 23.75 0.17 -12.98
C MET A 447 22.27 0.17 -13.37
N LEU A 448 21.47 -0.79 -12.89
CA LEU A 448 20.03 -0.76 -13.10
C LEU A 448 19.40 0.26 -12.14
N LEU A 449 18.67 1.23 -12.71
CA LEU A 449 18.02 2.29 -11.96
C LEU A 449 16.54 2.03 -11.76
N SER A 450 15.83 1.60 -12.80
CA SER A 450 14.39 1.43 -12.71
C SER A 450 13.82 0.38 -13.65
N VAL A 451 12.67 -0.17 -13.27
CA VAL A 451 11.76 -0.89 -14.17
C VAL A 451 10.65 0.09 -14.58
N GLU A 452 10.52 0.33 -15.88
CA GLU A 452 9.55 1.25 -16.48
C GLU A 452 8.27 0.54 -16.93
N GLN A 453 8.37 -0.73 -17.31
CA GLN A 453 7.23 -1.53 -17.76
C GLN A 453 7.56 -3.03 -17.65
N TRP A 454 6.60 -3.84 -17.23
CA TRP A 454 6.74 -5.30 -17.16
C TRP A 454 6.47 -5.99 -18.50
N GLY A 455 5.59 -5.41 -19.31
CA GLY A 455 5.17 -5.95 -20.60
C GLY A 455 4.24 -7.15 -20.46
N ASN A 456 4.10 -7.91 -21.55
CA ASN A 456 3.29 -9.13 -21.59
C ASN A 456 4.11 -10.42 -21.42
N ILE A 457 5.30 -10.30 -20.81
CA ILE A 457 6.21 -11.42 -20.59
C ILE A 457 5.56 -12.43 -19.63
N GLU A 458 5.41 -13.68 -20.08
CA GLU A 458 4.99 -14.79 -19.21
C GLU A 458 6.17 -15.27 -18.37
N TRP A 459 6.26 -14.78 -17.14
CA TRP A 459 7.39 -15.08 -16.28
C TRP A 459 7.28 -16.48 -15.67
N LEU A 460 8.26 -17.34 -15.98
CA LEU A 460 8.38 -18.66 -15.35
C LEU A 460 9.17 -18.62 -14.04
N SER A 461 10.03 -17.62 -13.89
CA SER A 461 10.88 -17.44 -12.70
C SER A 461 11.30 -15.98 -12.55
N PHE A 462 11.26 -15.50 -11.30
CA PHE A 462 11.82 -14.23 -10.85
C PHE A 462 13.10 -14.42 -10.03
N LYS A 463 13.65 -15.64 -10.03
CA LYS A 463 14.81 -15.98 -9.22
C LYS A 463 16.00 -15.06 -9.52
N ASP A 464 16.48 -14.39 -8.48
CA ASP A 464 17.57 -13.43 -8.48
C ASP A 464 17.41 -12.27 -9.50
N ALA A 465 16.17 -11.97 -9.92
CA ALA A 465 15.90 -11.06 -11.05
C ALA A 465 16.62 -9.71 -10.95
N PHE A 466 16.49 -9.05 -9.80
CA PHE A 466 17.05 -7.73 -9.53
C PHE A 466 18.10 -7.74 -8.43
N LYS A 467 18.67 -8.91 -8.13
CA LYS A 467 19.62 -9.08 -7.03
C LYS A 467 20.78 -8.07 -7.12
N GLY A 468 20.98 -7.32 -6.04
CA GLY A 468 22.07 -6.35 -5.89
C GLY A 468 21.81 -5.00 -6.55
N ALA A 469 20.63 -4.76 -7.13
CA ALA A 469 20.28 -3.49 -7.74
C ALA A 469 20.04 -2.43 -6.66
N THR A 470 21.13 -1.89 -6.11
CA THR A 470 21.10 -0.99 -4.96
C THR A 470 20.39 0.33 -5.22
N ASN A 471 20.22 0.71 -6.50
CA ASN A 471 19.58 1.93 -6.96
C ASN A 471 18.18 1.69 -7.55
N LEU A 472 17.65 0.46 -7.45
CA LEU A 472 16.40 0.08 -8.11
C LEU A 472 15.19 0.82 -7.54
N GLU A 473 14.45 1.46 -8.45
CA GLU A 473 13.07 1.90 -8.27
C GLU A 473 12.16 1.13 -9.23
N ILE A 474 10.85 1.07 -8.94
CA ILE A 474 9.88 0.50 -9.87
C ILE A 474 8.90 1.61 -10.21
N HIS A 475 8.95 2.07 -11.46
CA HIS A 475 8.06 3.10 -12.03
C HIS A 475 6.93 2.45 -12.85
N ALA A 476 7.10 1.18 -13.22
CA ALA A 476 6.12 0.39 -13.94
C ALA A 476 4.73 0.45 -13.32
N LEU A 477 3.76 0.81 -14.16
CA LEU A 477 2.35 0.96 -13.84
C LEU A 477 1.56 -0.31 -14.17
N ASP A 478 2.05 -1.09 -15.12
CA ASP A 478 1.56 -2.44 -15.39
C ASP A 478 2.06 -3.43 -14.33
N LYS A 479 1.61 -4.68 -14.43
CA LYS A 479 1.99 -5.75 -13.51
C LYS A 479 2.68 -6.88 -14.28
N PRO A 480 3.66 -7.55 -13.68
CA PRO A 480 4.23 -8.74 -14.30
C PRO A 480 3.19 -9.85 -14.38
N ASP A 481 3.16 -10.56 -15.50
CA ASP A 481 2.41 -11.82 -15.58
C ASP A 481 3.16 -12.91 -14.83
N LEU A 482 2.80 -13.08 -13.56
CA LEU A 482 3.35 -14.09 -12.67
C LEU A 482 2.51 -15.38 -12.62
N THR A 483 1.50 -15.55 -13.48
CA THR A 483 0.55 -16.68 -13.40
C THR A 483 1.20 -18.06 -13.47
N HIS A 484 2.39 -18.14 -14.07
CA HIS A 484 3.20 -19.36 -14.18
C HIS A 484 4.54 -19.28 -13.44
N CYS A 485 4.78 -18.19 -12.71
CA CYS A 485 6.00 -18.00 -11.94
C CYS A 485 5.94 -18.88 -10.69
N MET A 486 6.96 -19.70 -10.45
CA MET A 486 7.01 -20.58 -9.27
C MET A 486 8.08 -20.18 -8.26
N ASP A 487 9.08 -19.40 -8.68
CA ASP A 487 10.27 -19.08 -7.89
C ASP A 487 10.56 -17.58 -7.94
N MET A 488 10.38 -16.91 -6.80
CA MET A 488 10.73 -15.50 -6.58
C MET A 488 11.94 -15.36 -5.64
N SER A 489 12.72 -16.44 -5.46
CA SER A 489 13.81 -16.43 -4.50
C SER A 489 14.89 -15.42 -4.89
N GLY A 490 15.25 -14.55 -3.95
CA GLY A 490 16.25 -13.51 -4.15
C GLY A 490 15.90 -12.41 -5.16
N ALA A 491 14.65 -12.33 -5.64
CA ALA A 491 14.25 -11.41 -6.71
C ALA A 491 14.66 -9.95 -6.46
N PHE A 492 14.54 -9.47 -5.22
CA PHE A 492 14.89 -8.10 -4.80
C PHE A 492 15.96 -8.09 -3.69
N ARG A 493 16.74 -9.17 -3.58
CA ARG A 493 17.81 -9.25 -2.58
C ARG A 493 18.84 -8.13 -2.80
N ASP A 494 19.24 -7.46 -1.73
CA ASP A 494 20.20 -6.35 -1.70
C ASP A 494 19.74 -5.10 -2.50
N CYS A 495 18.44 -4.96 -2.80
CA CYS A 495 17.88 -3.75 -3.42
C CYS A 495 17.64 -2.65 -2.37
N SER A 496 18.71 -2.01 -1.91
CA SER A 496 18.65 -1.07 -0.78
C SER A 496 17.80 0.19 -1.00
N ALA A 497 17.65 0.64 -2.25
CA ALA A 497 16.81 1.77 -2.62
C ALA A 497 15.36 1.39 -2.95
N LEU A 498 15.01 0.09 -2.97
CA LEU A 498 13.65 -0.34 -3.26
C LEU A 498 12.73 0.14 -2.15
N THR A 499 11.86 1.09 -2.50
CA THR A 499 10.83 1.66 -1.64
C THR A 499 9.45 1.15 -2.08
N GLU A 500 8.40 1.83 -1.64
CA GLU A 500 7.02 1.46 -1.91
C GLU A 500 6.67 1.67 -3.40
N ASN A 501 6.07 0.66 -4.01
CA ASN A 501 5.44 0.72 -5.32
C ASN A 501 4.01 0.16 -5.18
N THR A 502 3.02 1.02 -5.43
CA THR A 502 1.60 0.69 -5.23
C THR A 502 1.11 -0.40 -6.16
N ALA A 503 1.71 -0.60 -7.34
CA ALA A 503 1.34 -1.66 -8.27
C ALA A 503 1.70 -3.07 -7.74
N MET A 504 2.65 -3.21 -6.81
CA MET A 504 3.00 -4.51 -6.20
C MET A 504 1.85 -5.15 -5.43
N VAL A 505 0.88 -4.37 -4.95
CA VAL A 505 -0.30 -4.90 -4.25
C VAL A 505 -1.17 -5.78 -5.15
N GLY A 506 -1.15 -5.52 -6.46
CA GLY A 506 -1.96 -6.20 -7.46
C GLY A 506 -1.29 -7.39 -8.15
N TRP A 507 -0.09 -7.78 -7.71
CA TRP A 507 0.65 -8.89 -8.30
C TRP A 507 -0.02 -10.23 -8.00
N ASN A 508 -0.17 -11.06 -9.03
CA ASN A 508 -0.73 -12.40 -8.86
C ASN A 508 0.36 -13.38 -8.39
N THR A 509 0.48 -13.59 -7.08
CA THR A 509 1.49 -14.50 -6.51
C THR A 509 1.00 -15.93 -6.31
N SER A 510 -0.21 -16.27 -6.76
CA SER A 510 -0.87 -17.54 -6.42
C SER A 510 -0.12 -18.80 -6.87
N SER A 511 0.74 -18.73 -7.88
CA SER A 511 1.55 -19.86 -8.36
C SER A 511 2.91 -20.02 -7.64
N ILE A 512 3.30 -19.04 -6.82
CA ILE A 512 4.62 -19.00 -6.20
C ILE A 512 4.74 -20.08 -5.11
N THR A 513 5.84 -20.82 -5.16
CA THR A 513 6.17 -21.87 -4.17
C THR A 513 7.38 -21.54 -3.30
N ASN A 514 8.20 -20.58 -3.73
CA ASN A 514 9.46 -20.19 -3.11
C ASN A 514 9.62 -18.65 -3.04
N LEU A 515 9.61 -18.11 -1.81
CA LEU A 515 9.86 -16.70 -1.48
C LEU A 515 11.20 -16.48 -0.76
N SER A 516 12.09 -17.48 -0.76
CA SER A 516 13.33 -17.42 0.01
C SER A 516 14.18 -16.23 -0.41
N ASN A 517 14.64 -15.42 0.56
CA ASN A 517 15.49 -14.25 0.34
C ASN A 517 14.90 -13.15 -0.57
N THR A 518 13.60 -13.15 -0.92
CA THR A 518 13.03 -12.23 -1.92
C THR A 518 13.37 -10.76 -1.67
N PHE A 519 13.25 -10.24 -0.44
CA PHE A 519 13.58 -8.86 -0.08
C PHE A 519 14.80 -8.74 0.84
N ARG A 520 15.61 -9.79 0.97
CA ARG A 520 16.74 -9.79 1.90
C ARG A 520 17.63 -8.56 1.70
N ASN A 521 17.89 -7.79 2.76
CA ASN A 521 18.65 -6.54 2.77
C ASN A 521 18.08 -5.38 1.93
N ALA A 522 16.82 -5.45 1.49
CA ALA A 522 16.11 -4.30 0.93
C ALA A 522 15.71 -3.34 2.08
N ALA A 523 16.70 -2.60 2.60
CA ALA A 523 16.58 -1.92 3.90
C ALA A 523 15.44 -0.88 3.96
N ALA A 524 15.11 -0.25 2.83
CA ALA A 524 14.04 0.74 2.70
C ALA A 524 12.67 0.14 2.34
N PHE A 525 12.60 -1.17 2.08
CA PHE A 525 11.36 -1.82 1.65
C PHE A 525 10.32 -1.83 2.76
N ASN A 526 9.12 -1.31 2.45
CA ASN A 526 7.98 -1.27 3.36
C ASN A 526 6.63 -1.32 2.61
N GLN A 527 6.59 -1.91 1.41
CA GLN A 527 5.35 -1.99 0.63
C GLN A 527 4.33 -2.94 1.26
N ASP A 528 3.05 -2.52 1.30
CA ASP A 528 1.95 -3.42 1.68
C ASP A 528 1.79 -4.53 0.64
N ILE A 529 1.97 -5.76 1.10
CA ILE A 529 1.87 -7.02 0.36
C ILE A 529 0.96 -8.02 1.09
N GLY A 530 0.10 -7.54 2.00
CA GLY A 530 -0.84 -8.39 2.75
C GLY A 530 -1.79 -9.17 1.85
N ASN A 531 -2.10 -8.63 0.66
CA ASN A 531 -2.98 -9.25 -0.33
C ASN A 531 -2.31 -10.32 -1.21
N TRP A 532 -1.02 -10.56 -1.06
CA TRP A 532 -0.34 -11.63 -1.80
C TRP A 532 -0.90 -13.00 -1.40
N ASP A 533 -1.31 -13.80 -2.39
CA ASP A 533 -1.66 -15.20 -2.19
C ASP A 533 -0.38 -16.01 -2.04
N ILE A 534 -0.08 -16.42 -0.81
CA ILE A 534 1.05 -17.30 -0.47
C ILE A 534 0.62 -18.75 -0.20
N GLY A 535 -0.62 -19.12 -0.54
CA GLY A 535 -1.20 -20.42 -0.16
C GLY A 535 -0.45 -21.64 -0.73
N ASN A 536 0.35 -21.46 -1.79
CA ASN A 536 1.20 -22.48 -2.39
C ASN A 536 2.68 -22.41 -1.96
N VAL A 537 3.06 -21.43 -1.14
CA VAL A 537 4.44 -21.23 -0.69
C VAL A 537 4.85 -22.33 0.30
N THR A 538 5.97 -22.98 0.00
CA THR A 538 6.57 -24.01 0.86
C THR A 538 7.81 -23.52 1.62
N THR A 539 8.48 -22.48 1.11
CA THR A 539 9.69 -21.92 1.71
C THR A 539 9.74 -20.40 1.60
N MET A 540 10.08 -19.75 2.71
CA MET A 540 10.14 -18.28 2.86
C MET A 540 11.26 -17.87 3.83
N ASP A 541 12.35 -18.65 3.88
CA ASP A 541 13.51 -18.30 4.71
C ASP A 541 14.16 -17.00 4.21
N TYR A 542 14.62 -16.17 5.15
CA TYR A 542 15.26 -14.87 4.88
C TYR A 542 14.43 -13.85 4.07
N THR A 543 13.13 -14.05 3.81
CA THR A 543 12.36 -13.17 2.91
C THR A 543 12.47 -11.69 3.27
N PHE A 544 12.38 -11.33 4.55
CA PHE A 544 12.50 -9.95 5.04
C PHE A 544 13.76 -9.71 5.89
N ALA A 545 14.74 -10.60 5.84
CA ALA A 545 15.97 -10.45 6.61
C ALA A 545 16.68 -9.15 6.22
N GLY A 546 16.97 -8.26 7.18
CA GLY A 546 17.61 -6.97 6.95
C GLY A 546 16.69 -5.88 6.36
N CYS A 547 15.38 -6.13 6.21
CA CYS A 547 14.41 -5.11 5.84
C CYS A 547 14.12 -4.19 7.04
N LYS A 548 15.02 -3.25 7.31
CA LYS A 548 14.98 -2.42 8.52
C LYS A 548 13.70 -1.58 8.65
N ALA A 549 13.16 -1.11 7.53
CA ALA A 549 11.95 -0.29 7.50
C ALA A 549 10.65 -1.10 7.57
N PHE A 550 10.69 -2.40 7.27
CA PHE A 550 9.51 -3.22 7.02
C PHE A 550 8.64 -3.41 8.27
N ASN A 551 7.38 -2.97 8.17
CA ASN A 551 6.34 -3.17 9.17
C ASN A 551 4.97 -3.10 8.48
N GLN A 552 4.61 -4.16 7.75
CA GLN A 552 3.35 -4.25 6.99
C GLN A 552 2.48 -5.43 7.46
N PRO A 553 1.15 -5.39 7.23
CA PRO A 553 0.22 -6.41 7.73
C PRO A 553 0.34 -7.73 6.98
N LEU A 554 0.82 -8.78 7.65
CA LEU A 554 0.97 -10.13 7.09
C LEU A 554 0.06 -11.17 7.76
N GLY A 555 -0.88 -10.74 8.62
CA GLY A 555 -1.67 -11.63 9.47
C GLY A 555 -2.58 -12.59 8.73
N ASP A 556 -3.04 -12.21 7.52
CA ASP A 556 -3.99 -12.98 6.71
C ASP A 556 -3.32 -13.98 5.76
N TRP A 557 -1.99 -14.06 5.78
CA TRP A 557 -1.23 -15.00 4.98
C TRP A 557 -1.50 -16.46 5.38
N ASN A 558 -1.81 -17.31 4.40
CA ASN A 558 -2.00 -18.75 4.60
C ASN A 558 -0.64 -19.49 4.59
N THR A 559 -0.06 -19.71 5.76
CA THR A 559 1.24 -20.38 5.93
C THR A 559 1.16 -21.91 6.02
N SER A 560 -0.01 -22.53 5.83
CA SER A 560 -0.23 -23.96 6.10
C SER A 560 0.56 -24.94 5.22
N HIS A 561 1.24 -24.47 4.17
CA HIS A 561 2.15 -25.26 3.34
C HIS A 561 3.64 -24.98 3.61
N VAL A 562 3.95 -23.98 4.43
CA VAL A 562 5.34 -23.58 4.71
C VAL A 562 6.02 -24.62 5.59
N THR A 563 7.21 -25.07 5.17
CA THR A 563 8.05 -26.00 5.95
C THR A 563 9.32 -25.33 6.49
N ASN A 564 9.72 -24.19 5.93
CA ASN A 564 10.91 -23.43 6.35
C ASN A 564 10.65 -21.91 6.30
N MET A 565 10.84 -21.25 7.44
CA MET A 565 10.78 -19.78 7.59
C MET A 565 11.94 -19.24 8.42
N SER A 566 13.07 -19.96 8.48
CA SER A 566 14.22 -19.53 9.27
C SER A 566 14.72 -18.15 8.81
N ASN A 567 15.18 -17.32 9.75
CA ASN A 567 15.67 -15.96 9.49
C ASN A 567 14.65 -14.99 8.84
N LEU A 568 13.35 -15.31 8.81
CA LEU A 568 12.33 -14.55 8.06
C LEU A 568 12.40 -13.03 8.29
N PHE A 569 12.47 -12.59 9.54
CA PHE A 569 12.54 -11.17 9.95
C PHE A 569 13.87 -10.82 10.65
N ASN A 570 14.94 -11.59 10.40
CA ASN A 570 16.24 -11.35 11.03
C ASN A 570 16.74 -9.93 10.72
N GLY A 571 16.88 -9.07 11.74
CA GLY A 571 17.31 -7.68 11.60
C GLY A 571 16.26 -6.73 11.00
N ALA A 572 14.98 -7.15 10.93
CA ALA A 572 13.86 -6.28 10.57
C ALA A 572 13.49 -5.39 11.78
N LEU A 573 14.29 -4.34 12.00
CA LEU A 573 14.31 -3.56 13.26
C LEU A 573 12.93 -3.02 13.69
N ARG A 574 12.07 -2.66 12.73
CA ARG A 574 10.74 -2.06 12.98
C ARG A 574 9.58 -3.05 12.95
N PHE A 575 9.82 -4.31 12.58
CA PHE A 575 8.74 -5.26 12.39
C PHE A 575 8.05 -5.61 13.71
N ASN A 576 6.75 -5.35 13.79
CA ASN A 576 5.91 -5.63 14.96
C ASN A 576 4.44 -5.92 14.57
N HIS A 577 4.17 -6.39 13.35
CA HIS A 577 2.80 -6.74 12.95
C HIS A 577 2.36 -8.11 13.48
N PRO A 578 1.06 -8.29 13.84
CA PRO A 578 0.55 -9.56 14.36
C PRO A 578 0.72 -10.72 13.37
N ILE A 579 1.37 -11.79 13.82
CA ILE A 579 1.57 -13.05 13.08
C ILE A 579 1.10 -14.29 13.88
N GLY A 580 0.43 -14.08 15.02
CA GLY A 580 -0.04 -15.16 15.90
C GLY A 580 -1.09 -16.10 15.27
N GLY A 581 -1.70 -15.69 14.14
CA GLY A 581 -2.68 -16.48 13.40
C GLY A 581 -2.10 -17.46 12.37
N TRP A 582 -0.77 -17.45 12.16
CA TRP A 582 -0.12 -18.34 11.20
C TRP A 582 -0.16 -19.81 11.63
N ASP A 583 -0.39 -20.70 10.67
CA ASP A 583 -0.21 -22.14 10.85
C ASP A 583 1.27 -22.50 10.65
N VAL A 584 1.94 -22.81 11.75
CA VAL A 584 3.36 -23.21 11.78
C VAL A 584 3.55 -24.71 12.07
N SER A 585 2.47 -25.50 12.07
CA SER A 585 2.48 -26.92 12.48
C SER A 585 3.37 -27.82 11.61
N LYS A 586 3.65 -27.42 10.37
CA LYS A 586 4.53 -28.15 9.43
C LYS A 586 5.96 -27.59 9.36
N VAL A 587 6.27 -26.54 10.10
CA VAL A 587 7.55 -25.85 10.02
C VAL A 587 8.59 -26.57 10.88
N SER A 588 9.63 -27.11 10.26
CA SER A 588 10.68 -27.85 10.98
C SER A 588 11.79 -26.95 11.53
N ASN A 589 11.98 -25.76 10.94
CA ASN A 589 13.02 -24.81 11.30
C ASN A 589 12.43 -23.40 11.49
N ILE A 590 12.38 -22.96 12.75
CA ILE A 590 11.96 -21.61 13.17
C ILE A 590 13.13 -20.85 13.83
N GLY A 591 14.37 -21.26 13.54
CA GLY A 591 15.55 -20.56 14.02
C GLY A 591 15.67 -19.15 13.42
N HIS A 592 16.17 -18.21 14.21
CA HIS A 592 16.42 -16.82 13.83
C HIS A 592 15.21 -16.01 13.31
N VAL A 593 13.97 -16.51 13.43
CA VAL A 593 12.78 -15.91 12.78
C VAL A 593 12.63 -14.42 13.10
N VAL A 594 12.85 -14.01 14.35
CA VAL A 594 12.79 -12.60 14.78
C VAL A 594 14.09 -12.15 15.46
N GLN A 595 15.24 -12.74 15.07
CA GLN A 595 16.55 -12.32 15.56
C GLN A 595 16.77 -10.82 15.32
N SER A 596 17.16 -10.06 16.34
CA SER A 596 17.40 -8.61 16.28
C SER A 596 16.23 -7.79 15.72
N ALA A 597 15.00 -8.32 15.71
CA ALA A 597 13.78 -7.57 15.43
C ALA A 597 13.38 -6.81 16.70
N HIS A 598 14.10 -5.71 16.97
CA HIS A 598 14.05 -4.99 18.26
C HIS A 598 12.65 -4.57 18.69
N ALA A 599 11.77 -4.20 17.75
CA ALA A 599 10.40 -3.78 18.02
C ALA A 599 9.40 -4.93 18.23
N PHE A 600 9.77 -6.18 17.92
CA PHE A 600 8.84 -7.29 17.87
C PHE A 600 8.35 -7.71 19.27
N ASN A 601 7.05 -7.61 19.51
CA ASN A 601 6.39 -8.04 20.75
C ASN A 601 4.94 -8.50 20.52
N GLN A 602 4.76 -9.40 19.56
CA GLN A 602 3.44 -9.93 19.20
C GLN A 602 3.14 -11.27 19.89
N ASP A 603 1.84 -11.53 20.10
CA ASP A 603 1.35 -12.77 20.72
C ASP A 603 1.57 -13.97 19.79
N LEU A 604 2.39 -14.93 20.25
CA LEU A 604 2.69 -16.19 19.56
C LEU A 604 2.14 -17.42 20.28
N SER A 605 1.29 -17.24 21.30
CA SER A 605 0.80 -18.33 22.14
C SER A 605 -0.02 -19.38 21.39
N ASN A 606 -0.59 -19.03 20.23
CA ASN A 606 -1.40 -19.93 19.40
C ASN A 606 -0.60 -20.74 18.36
N TRP A 607 0.72 -20.53 18.28
CA TRP A 607 1.57 -21.29 17.37
C TRP A 607 1.70 -22.76 17.80
N ASP A 608 1.36 -23.68 16.91
CA ASP A 608 1.66 -25.10 17.08
C ASP A 608 3.10 -25.39 16.62
N VAL A 609 4.04 -25.29 17.55
CA VAL A 609 5.47 -25.56 17.27
C VAL A 609 5.86 -27.03 17.41
N SER A 610 4.90 -27.96 17.50
CA SER A 610 5.19 -29.38 17.73
C SER A 610 5.96 -30.05 16.58
N GLY A 611 5.90 -29.49 15.37
CA GLY A 611 6.70 -29.90 14.21
C GLY A 611 8.13 -29.34 14.18
N ALA A 612 8.47 -28.39 15.05
CA ALA A 612 9.77 -27.72 15.03
C ALA A 612 10.87 -28.59 15.64
N THR A 613 12.03 -28.62 14.98
CA THR A 613 13.24 -29.32 15.45
C THR A 613 14.38 -28.35 15.80
N ASN A 614 14.37 -27.14 15.23
CA ASN A 614 15.37 -26.10 15.44
C ASN A 614 14.71 -24.76 15.78
N MET A 615 15.08 -24.20 16.94
CA MET A 615 14.67 -22.88 17.44
C MET A 615 15.87 -21.97 17.77
N ALA A 616 17.09 -22.34 17.35
CA ALA A 616 18.29 -21.58 17.69
C ALA A 616 18.16 -20.11 17.28
N TYR A 617 18.58 -19.20 18.15
CA TYR A 617 18.58 -17.74 17.95
C TYR A 617 17.21 -17.12 17.63
N MET A 618 16.08 -17.83 17.81
CA MET A 618 14.76 -17.35 17.36
C MET A 618 14.44 -15.93 17.85
N PHE A 619 14.75 -15.62 19.12
CA PHE A 619 14.54 -14.32 19.76
C PHE A 619 15.85 -13.65 20.20
N TYR A 620 16.99 -14.06 19.64
CA TYR A 620 18.28 -13.46 19.97
C TYR A 620 18.22 -11.95 19.70
N ASP A 621 18.50 -11.13 20.72
CA ASP A 621 18.49 -9.67 20.65
C ASP A 621 17.12 -9.06 20.22
N ALA A 622 16.02 -9.81 20.38
CA ALA A 622 14.66 -9.32 20.23
C ALA A 622 14.24 -8.56 21.51
N THR A 623 14.87 -7.41 21.74
CA THR A 623 14.85 -6.68 23.02
C THR A 623 13.45 -6.35 23.58
N SER A 624 12.43 -6.17 22.73
CA SER A 624 11.05 -5.89 23.20
C SER A 624 10.18 -7.13 23.41
N PHE A 625 10.65 -8.33 23.04
CA PHE A 625 9.81 -9.52 23.05
C PHE A 625 9.49 -10.00 24.48
N ASN A 626 8.20 -10.12 24.80
CA ASN A 626 7.72 -10.62 26.10
C ASN A 626 6.41 -11.44 26.00
N SER A 627 6.14 -12.05 24.85
CA SER A 627 4.94 -12.91 24.70
C SER A 627 5.08 -14.19 25.51
N ASN A 628 3.99 -14.64 26.13
CA ASN A 628 3.95 -15.94 26.81
C ASN A 628 4.04 -17.08 25.80
N ILE A 629 5.12 -17.86 25.91
CA ILE A 629 5.42 -19.06 25.10
C ILE A 629 5.52 -20.33 25.95
N GLY A 630 5.15 -20.27 27.24
CA GLY A 630 5.25 -21.41 28.16
C GLY A 630 4.33 -22.57 27.76
N ASN A 631 3.26 -22.30 27.00
CA ASN A 631 2.31 -23.30 26.52
C ASN A 631 2.78 -24.08 25.27
N TRP A 632 3.92 -23.71 24.67
CA TRP A 632 4.43 -24.36 23.48
C TRP A 632 4.82 -25.82 23.72
N ASN A 633 4.44 -26.70 22.77
CA ASN A 633 4.91 -28.07 22.76
C ASN A 633 6.29 -28.17 22.08
N VAL A 634 7.35 -28.08 22.88
CA VAL A 634 8.75 -28.13 22.40
C VAL A 634 9.37 -29.53 22.44
N ALA A 635 8.58 -30.58 22.65
CA ALA A 635 9.07 -31.95 22.86
C ALA A 635 9.89 -32.50 21.69
N GLY A 636 9.71 -31.97 20.47
CA GLY A 636 10.47 -32.34 19.26
C GLY A 636 11.71 -31.49 18.99
N VAL A 637 11.95 -30.43 19.75
CA VAL A 637 13.03 -29.47 19.51
C VAL A 637 14.37 -30.05 20.00
N THR A 638 15.37 -29.98 19.13
CA THR A 638 16.71 -30.52 19.40
C THR A 638 17.76 -29.44 19.61
N ASN A 639 17.52 -28.22 19.12
CA ASN A 639 18.45 -27.09 19.19
C ASN A 639 17.75 -25.79 19.63
N MET A 640 18.20 -25.23 20.76
CA MET A 640 17.72 -23.97 21.35
C MET A 640 18.90 -23.03 21.72
N VAL A 641 20.07 -23.17 21.07
CA VAL A 641 21.22 -22.29 21.29
C VAL A 641 20.79 -20.83 21.16
N ARG A 642 21.12 -20.00 22.16
CA ARG A 642 20.83 -18.54 22.16
C ARG A 642 19.36 -18.18 21.90
N LEU A 643 18.42 -19.05 22.29
CA LEU A 643 16.99 -18.86 22.00
C LEU A 643 16.46 -17.49 22.42
N LEU A 644 16.74 -17.05 23.65
CA LEU A 644 16.29 -15.81 24.28
C LEU A 644 17.47 -14.88 24.65
N ASP A 645 18.66 -15.11 24.09
CA ASP A 645 19.84 -14.35 24.51
C ASP A 645 19.74 -12.88 24.08
N GLY A 646 19.79 -11.97 25.05
CA GLY A 646 19.57 -10.53 24.83
C GLY A 646 18.10 -10.13 24.61
N ALA A 647 17.13 -11.04 24.75
CA ALA A 647 15.71 -10.70 24.81
C ALA A 647 15.38 -10.02 26.15
N SER A 648 15.85 -8.78 26.30
CA SER A 648 15.93 -8.07 27.58
C SER A 648 14.59 -7.72 28.24
N SER A 649 13.48 -7.78 27.50
CA SER A 649 12.12 -7.63 28.04
C SER A 649 11.43 -8.97 28.35
N PHE A 650 12.03 -10.12 28.00
CA PHE A 650 11.38 -11.42 28.13
C PHE A 650 11.33 -11.87 29.59
N ASP A 651 10.14 -11.82 30.19
CA ASP A 651 9.89 -12.19 31.58
C ASP A 651 8.69 -13.15 31.68
N GLN A 652 8.86 -14.37 31.16
CA GLN A 652 7.82 -15.41 31.16
C GLN A 652 8.35 -16.73 31.72
N ASN A 653 7.50 -17.47 32.43
CA ASN A 653 7.80 -18.82 32.91
C ASN A 653 7.70 -19.84 31.76
N ILE A 654 8.78 -20.62 31.54
CA ILE A 654 8.86 -21.68 30.52
C ILE A 654 9.16 -23.07 31.14
N GLY A 655 8.95 -23.22 32.45
CA GLY A 655 9.18 -24.47 33.18
C GLY A 655 8.28 -25.64 32.77
N THR A 656 7.19 -25.37 32.04
CA THR A 656 6.27 -26.37 31.49
C THR A 656 6.79 -27.07 30.24
N TRP A 657 7.91 -26.61 29.66
CA TRP A 657 8.49 -27.20 28.46
C TRP A 657 8.97 -28.63 28.68
N ASP A 658 8.73 -29.48 27.68
CA ASP A 658 9.26 -30.84 27.62
C ASP A 658 10.53 -30.86 26.78
N LEU A 659 11.67 -31.03 27.45
CA LEU A 659 12.99 -30.95 26.82
C LEU A 659 13.49 -32.31 26.30
N ARG A 660 12.66 -33.35 26.21
CA ARG A 660 13.10 -34.74 25.94
C ARG A 660 14.00 -34.93 24.71
N SER A 661 13.83 -34.10 23.68
CA SER A 661 14.59 -34.19 22.42
C SER A 661 15.83 -33.31 22.39
N VAL A 662 16.04 -32.47 23.41
CA VAL A 662 17.22 -31.64 23.56
C VAL A 662 18.40 -32.56 23.90
N ALA A 663 19.33 -32.73 22.98
CA ALA A 663 20.49 -33.59 23.21
C ALA A 663 21.59 -32.84 23.99
N ALA A 664 22.34 -33.59 24.80
CA ALA A 664 23.59 -33.11 25.40
C ALA A 664 24.59 -32.71 24.30
N ALA A 665 25.36 -31.63 24.53
CA ALA A 665 26.28 -31.05 23.56
C ALA A 665 27.25 -32.09 22.97
N SER A 666 27.48 -32.07 21.65
CA SER A 666 28.51 -32.92 21.03
C SER A 666 29.91 -32.35 21.31
N ASN A 667 30.61 -32.93 22.29
CA ASN A 667 32.07 -33.01 22.53
C ASN A 667 33.02 -31.81 22.24
N ASN A 668 32.57 -30.58 21.95
CA ASN A 668 33.45 -29.42 21.73
C ASN A 668 33.09 -28.16 22.55
N GLY A 669 32.21 -28.26 23.56
CA GLY A 669 32.08 -27.26 24.62
C GLY A 669 31.46 -25.90 24.26
N THR A 670 31.16 -25.61 23.00
CA THR A 670 30.55 -24.32 22.58
C THR A 670 29.20 -24.45 21.85
N ASP A 671 28.85 -25.64 21.36
CA ASP A 671 27.66 -25.90 20.54
C ASP A 671 26.68 -26.84 21.25
N GLY A 672 26.21 -26.45 22.43
CA GLY A 672 25.25 -27.21 23.22
C GLY A 672 23.83 -26.68 23.07
N SER A 673 22.84 -27.57 23.06
CA SER A 673 21.45 -27.27 22.72
C SER A 673 20.75 -26.23 23.61
N LEU A 674 21.27 -25.91 24.81
CA LEU A 674 20.81 -24.83 25.69
C LEU A 674 21.92 -23.80 26.03
N VAL A 675 23.04 -23.83 25.30
CA VAL A 675 24.14 -22.88 25.50
C VAL A 675 23.65 -21.48 25.17
N ASN A 676 23.83 -20.58 26.14
CA ASN A 676 23.31 -19.21 26.13
C ASN A 676 21.80 -19.12 25.87
N ALA A 677 21.01 -20.18 26.09
CA ALA A 677 19.58 -20.13 25.76
C ALA A 677 18.84 -18.98 26.47
N LEU A 678 19.26 -18.61 27.69
CA LEU A 678 18.59 -17.62 28.54
C LEU A 678 19.48 -16.42 28.93
N SER A 679 20.73 -16.38 28.48
CA SER A 679 21.70 -15.33 28.84
C SER A 679 21.15 -13.93 28.53
N ASN A 680 21.28 -12.97 29.45
CA ASN A 680 20.84 -11.58 29.26
C ASN A 680 19.36 -11.41 28.86
N SER A 681 18.52 -12.42 29.09
CA SER A 681 17.07 -12.27 28.97
C SER A 681 16.51 -11.44 30.12
N GLY A 682 15.30 -10.91 29.94
CA GLY A 682 14.59 -10.13 30.96
C GLY A 682 14.00 -10.95 32.11
N MET A 683 14.32 -12.25 32.20
CA MET A 683 13.62 -13.15 33.12
C MET A 683 13.85 -12.70 34.56
N SER A 684 12.76 -12.37 35.24
CA SER A 684 12.78 -12.06 36.66
C SER A 684 13.24 -13.27 37.46
N CYS A 685 13.72 -13.01 38.66
CA CYS A 685 14.08 -14.08 39.58
C CYS A 685 12.91 -15.06 39.82
N ASN A 686 11.68 -14.55 39.84
CA ASN A 686 10.49 -15.37 39.99
C ASN A 686 10.33 -16.37 38.82
N ASN A 687 10.29 -15.87 37.59
CA ASN A 687 10.09 -16.71 36.40
C ASN A 687 11.26 -17.65 36.13
N TYR A 688 12.50 -17.24 36.41
CA TYR A 688 13.66 -18.12 36.28
C TYR A 688 13.65 -19.24 37.33
N SER A 689 13.34 -18.95 38.58
CA SER A 689 13.22 -19.96 39.64
C SER A 689 12.12 -20.97 39.35
N GLN A 690 10.95 -20.53 38.87
CA GLN A 690 9.87 -21.43 38.47
C GLN A 690 10.25 -22.27 37.23
N THR A 691 11.02 -21.71 36.31
CA THR A 691 11.51 -22.42 35.12
C THR A 691 12.43 -23.58 35.51
N LEU A 692 13.41 -23.34 36.37
CA LEU A 692 14.32 -24.37 36.90
C LEU A 692 13.55 -25.49 37.62
N LYS A 693 12.62 -25.13 38.51
CA LYS A 693 11.75 -26.10 39.20
C LYS A 693 10.93 -26.94 38.21
N GLY A 694 10.35 -26.31 37.19
CA GLY A 694 9.54 -27.01 36.19
C GLY A 694 10.36 -28.03 35.37
N TRP A 695 11.54 -27.63 34.91
CA TRP A 695 12.45 -28.54 34.19
C TRP A 695 12.96 -29.68 35.08
N ASP A 696 13.17 -29.43 36.37
CA ASP A 696 13.52 -30.49 37.30
C ASP A 696 12.37 -31.48 37.55
N LEU A 697 11.16 -30.98 37.78
CA LEU A 697 9.99 -31.82 38.02
C LEU A 697 9.52 -32.61 36.79
N ASN A 698 9.90 -32.19 35.59
CA ASN A 698 9.55 -32.91 34.37
C ASN A 698 10.37 -34.23 34.26
N PRO A 699 9.68 -35.40 34.25
CA PRO A 699 10.35 -36.70 34.24
C PRO A 699 11.06 -37.02 32.90
N ASN A 700 10.73 -36.30 31.83
CA ASN A 700 11.35 -36.49 30.52
C ASN A 700 12.56 -35.57 30.28
N THR A 701 12.87 -34.68 31.23
CA THR A 701 14.02 -33.78 31.12
C THR A 701 15.32 -34.59 31.02
N PRO A 702 16.11 -34.40 29.94
CA PRO A 702 17.34 -35.16 29.72
C PRO A 702 18.41 -34.90 30.79
N THR A 703 19.33 -35.85 30.94
CA THR A 703 20.54 -35.67 31.75
C THR A 703 21.68 -35.07 30.93
N GLY A 704 22.62 -34.35 31.56
CA GLY A 704 23.86 -33.91 30.91
C GLY A 704 23.73 -32.66 30.03
N LEU A 705 22.71 -31.82 30.22
CA LEU A 705 22.55 -30.59 29.46
C LEU A 705 23.46 -29.48 29.99
N THR A 706 23.86 -28.57 29.10
CA THR A 706 24.56 -27.33 29.47
C THR A 706 23.63 -26.16 29.25
N LEU A 707 23.30 -25.44 30.33
CA LEU A 707 22.52 -24.22 30.33
C LEU A 707 23.44 -23.04 30.67
N THR A 708 23.51 -22.04 29.79
CA THR A 708 24.11 -20.74 30.14
C THR A 708 23.00 -19.72 30.31
N ALA A 709 22.96 -19.09 31.49
CA ALA A 709 21.92 -18.17 31.96
C ALA A 709 22.54 -16.90 32.56
N THR A 710 23.63 -16.42 31.95
CA THR A 710 24.36 -15.21 32.39
C THR A 710 23.42 -14.04 32.62
N GLY A 711 23.51 -13.41 33.78
CA GLY A 711 22.72 -12.21 34.12
C GLY A 711 21.35 -12.52 34.75
N LEU A 712 20.98 -13.80 34.87
CA LEU A 712 19.78 -14.21 35.61
C LEU A 712 20.10 -14.49 37.08
N SER A 713 19.07 -14.37 37.92
CA SER A 713 19.18 -14.70 39.34
C SER A 713 18.00 -15.55 39.78
N TYR A 714 18.18 -16.38 40.82
CA TYR A 714 17.12 -17.26 41.35
C TYR A 714 16.96 -17.13 42.86
N ASP A 715 15.79 -17.47 43.40
CA ASP A 715 15.51 -17.51 44.84
C ASP A 715 15.98 -18.86 45.39
N ASP A 716 17.09 -18.82 46.14
CA ASP A 716 17.65 -19.99 46.81
C ASP A 716 16.59 -20.69 47.67
N SER A 717 15.91 -19.97 48.56
CA SER A 717 14.95 -20.55 49.51
C SER A 717 13.82 -21.34 48.85
N TYR A 718 13.49 -21.01 47.61
CA TYR A 718 12.45 -21.66 46.82
C TYR A 718 12.98 -22.80 45.93
N VAL A 719 14.13 -22.60 45.27
CA VAL A 719 14.56 -23.47 44.18
C VAL A 719 15.80 -24.33 44.48
N THR A 720 16.52 -24.14 45.60
CA THR A 720 17.80 -24.84 45.88
C THR A 720 17.71 -26.33 45.62
N THR A 721 16.67 -27.01 46.13
CA THR A 721 16.56 -28.48 45.98
C THR A 721 16.43 -28.93 44.53
N TYR A 722 15.74 -28.14 43.69
CA TYR A 722 15.52 -28.46 42.28
C TYR A 722 16.74 -28.10 41.43
N HIS A 723 17.40 -26.97 41.75
CA HIS A 723 18.67 -26.58 41.13
C HIS A 723 19.77 -27.60 41.45
N ASP A 724 19.85 -28.06 42.70
CA ASP A 724 20.76 -29.13 43.12
C ASP A 724 20.44 -30.47 42.46
N ASP A 725 19.17 -30.82 42.23
CA ASP A 725 18.80 -32.05 41.51
C ASP A 725 19.23 -32.00 40.04
N LEU A 726 19.01 -30.86 39.37
CA LEU A 726 19.49 -30.61 38.01
C LEU A 726 21.01 -30.81 37.92
N LEU A 727 21.79 -30.21 38.84
CA LEU A 727 23.24 -30.31 38.87
C LEU A 727 23.73 -31.73 39.23
N ASN A 728 23.22 -32.31 40.31
CA ASN A 728 23.80 -33.52 40.90
C ASN A 728 23.20 -34.81 40.33
N ASN A 729 21.87 -34.88 40.22
CA ASN A 729 21.17 -36.09 39.80
C ASN A 729 20.98 -36.12 38.28
N LYS A 730 20.58 -35.00 37.66
CA LYS A 730 20.49 -34.89 36.20
C LYS A 730 21.80 -34.53 35.52
N ARG A 731 22.86 -34.24 36.28
CA ARG A 731 24.22 -33.96 35.76
C ARG A 731 24.28 -32.79 34.78
N TRP A 732 23.46 -31.76 34.99
CA TRP A 732 23.51 -30.55 34.19
C TRP A 732 24.75 -29.72 34.55
N THR A 733 25.20 -28.94 33.58
CA THR A 733 26.12 -27.81 33.80
C THR A 733 25.30 -26.53 33.67
N ILE A 734 25.15 -25.77 34.76
CA ILE A 734 24.49 -24.47 34.74
C ILE A 734 25.56 -23.39 34.98
N GLU A 735 25.63 -22.40 34.09
CA GLU A 735 26.65 -21.34 34.10
C GLU A 735 26.01 -19.94 34.04
N GLY A 736 26.54 -19.01 34.84
CA GLY A 736 26.26 -17.58 34.75
C GLY A 736 25.03 -17.08 35.51
N ASP A 737 24.20 -17.98 36.04
CA ASP A 737 23.17 -17.64 37.01
C ASP A 737 23.78 -17.38 38.40
N VAL A 738 23.09 -16.61 39.23
CA VAL A 738 23.51 -16.30 40.60
C VAL A 738 22.33 -16.40 41.56
N VAL A 739 22.62 -16.65 42.84
CA VAL A 739 21.60 -16.50 43.89
C VAL A 739 21.17 -15.03 43.96
N GLY A 740 19.88 -14.77 43.78
CA GLY A 740 19.25 -13.45 43.84
C GLY A 740 18.76 -13.10 45.24
N ASN A 741 18.57 -11.79 45.48
CA ASN A 741 17.90 -11.29 46.69
C ASN A 741 16.42 -11.04 46.39
N CYS A 742 15.67 -12.13 46.23
CA CYS A 742 14.26 -12.16 45.82
C CYS A 742 13.55 -13.26 46.59
N THR A 743 12.22 -13.15 46.71
CA THR A 743 11.37 -14.19 47.27
C THR A 743 10.34 -14.59 46.21
N VAL A 744 10.39 -15.84 45.79
CA VAL A 744 9.39 -16.42 44.90
C VAL A 744 8.10 -16.56 45.68
N THR A 745 7.12 -15.76 45.28
CA THR A 745 5.73 -16.10 45.55
C THR A 745 5.33 -17.13 44.49
N GLU A 746 4.75 -18.26 44.90
CA GLU A 746 4.04 -19.10 43.93
C GLU A 746 2.82 -18.30 43.46
N SER A 747 3.04 -17.35 42.54
CA SER A 747 1.99 -16.69 41.80
C SER A 747 1.42 -17.76 40.89
N THR A 748 0.41 -18.46 41.41
CA THR A 748 -0.52 -19.18 40.57
C THR A 748 -1.22 -18.12 39.74
N LEU A 749 -0.78 -17.91 38.51
CA LEU A 749 -1.62 -17.29 37.49
C LEU A 749 -2.16 -18.37 36.54
N PRO A 750 -3.14 -19.23 36.95
CA PRO A 750 -3.79 -20.15 36.05
C PRO A 750 -5.10 -19.51 35.60
N VAL A 751 -5.09 -18.27 35.08
CA VAL A 751 -6.30 -17.81 34.37
C VAL A 751 -6.35 -18.57 33.05
N SER A 752 -7.14 -19.64 33.02
CA SER A 752 -7.48 -20.31 31.78
C SER A 752 -8.63 -19.53 31.13
N LEU A 753 -8.40 -18.92 29.98
CA LEU A 753 -9.48 -18.29 29.20
C LEU A 753 -10.22 -19.38 28.40
N ILE A 754 -11.49 -19.60 28.72
CA ILE A 754 -12.39 -20.46 27.94
C ILE A 754 -12.76 -19.76 26.62
N SER A 755 -12.99 -18.44 26.68
CA SER A 755 -13.28 -17.65 25.48
C SER A 755 -12.89 -16.20 25.68
N PHE A 756 -12.53 -15.53 24.60
CA PHE A 756 -12.43 -14.07 24.51
C PHE A 756 -12.85 -13.64 23.09
N ALA A 757 -13.82 -12.73 23.03
CA ALA A 757 -14.43 -12.25 21.81
C ALA A 757 -14.95 -10.83 21.99
N GLY A 758 -15.19 -10.14 20.88
CA GLY A 758 -15.71 -8.78 20.92
C GLY A 758 -16.43 -8.39 19.65
N PHE A 759 -17.37 -7.46 19.81
CA PHE A 759 -18.21 -6.95 18.74
C PHE A 759 -18.50 -5.46 18.94
N ILE A 760 -18.76 -4.74 17.85
CA ILE A 760 -19.19 -3.34 17.90
C ILE A 760 -20.66 -3.26 17.51
N ASN A 761 -21.44 -2.57 18.34
CA ASN A 761 -22.83 -2.23 18.08
C ASN A 761 -23.07 -0.74 18.37
N ASN A 762 -23.57 0.02 17.38
CA ASN A 762 -23.90 1.44 17.51
C ASN A 762 -22.80 2.28 18.18
N GLY A 763 -21.55 2.15 17.72
CA GLY A 763 -20.43 2.90 18.28
C GLY A 763 -20.02 2.48 19.71
N THR A 764 -20.44 1.29 20.15
CA THR A 764 -20.03 0.70 21.43
C THR A 764 -19.36 -0.64 21.18
N ALA A 765 -18.08 -0.73 21.52
CA ALA A 765 -17.33 -1.97 21.57
C ALA A 765 -17.73 -2.75 22.83
N THR A 766 -18.16 -3.99 22.64
CA THR A 766 -18.45 -4.94 23.71
C THR A 766 -17.50 -6.10 23.60
N LEU A 767 -16.67 -6.29 24.62
CA LEU A 767 -15.84 -7.48 24.76
C LEU A 767 -16.39 -8.38 25.86
N ILE A 768 -16.35 -9.67 25.58
CA ILE A 768 -16.82 -10.74 26.45
C ILE A 768 -15.74 -11.80 26.57
N TRP A 769 -15.51 -12.27 27.79
CA TRP A 769 -14.65 -13.42 28.03
C TRP A 769 -15.23 -14.31 29.12
N GLN A 770 -14.77 -15.55 29.12
CA GLN A 770 -15.07 -16.51 30.16
C GLN A 770 -13.78 -17.12 30.67
N THR A 771 -13.63 -17.17 31.98
CA THR A 771 -12.50 -17.84 32.64
C THR A 771 -12.91 -19.26 33.05
N GLY A 772 -11.97 -20.19 33.01
CA GLY A 772 -12.11 -21.56 33.47
C GLY A 772 -11.61 -21.68 34.90
N VAL A 773 -10.30 -21.56 35.08
CA VAL A 773 -9.67 -21.39 36.39
C VAL A 773 -9.30 -19.92 36.55
N GLU A 774 -9.48 -19.36 37.74
CA GLU A 774 -9.16 -17.99 38.12
C GLU A 774 -8.91 -17.96 39.63
N THR A 775 -7.65 -17.74 40.03
CA THR A 775 -7.16 -17.72 41.41
C THR A 775 -6.11 -16.62 41.56
N GLY A 776 -6.14 -15.86 42.67
CA GLY A 776 -5.14 -14.82 42.97
C GLY A 776 -5.21 -13.58 42.06
N ILE A 777 -6.36 -13.31 41.44
CA ILE A 777 -6.56 -12.19 40.51
C ILE A 777 -7.32 -11.08 41.20
N ASP A 778 -6.81 -9.85 41.13
CA ASP A 778 -7.53 -8.66 41.59
C ASP A 778 -8.50 -8.18 40.51
N HIS A 779 -8.00 -7.95 39.29
CA HIS A 779 -8.84 -7.47 38.19
C HIS A 779 -8.29 -7.78 36.80
N PHE A 780 -9.16 -7.62 35.80
CA PHE A 780 -8.80 -7.61 34.39
C PHE A 780 -8.81 -6.19 33.85
N GLU A 781 -7.78 -5.79 33.12
CA GLU A 781 -7.75 -4.56 32.33
C GLU A 781 -7.98 -4.88 30.86
N LEU A 782 -8.87 -4.12 30.21
CA LEU A 782 -8.99 -4.16 28.77
C LEU A 782 -8.06 -3.12 28.19
N GLU A 783 -7.18 -3.56 27.30
CA GLU A 783 -6.32 -2.66 26.54
C GLU A 783 -6.57 -2.83 25.05
N ALA A 784 -6.35 -1.77 24.29
CA ALA A 784 -6.43 -1.85 22.85
C ALA A 784 -5.39 -0.95 22.17
N VAL A 785 -5.08 -1.30 20.93
CA VAL A 785 -4.28 -0.47 20.03
C VAL A 785 -5.11 -0.14 18.80
N TYR A 786 -5.38 1.15 18.60
CA TYR A 786 -6.12 1.71 17.46
C TYR A 786 -5.89 3.23 17.37
N ASN A 787 -6.09 3.80 16.18
CA ASN A 787 -6.30 5.24 15.97
C ASN A 787 -7.66 5.45 15.23
N GLU A 788 -8.04 6.70 14.95
CA GLU A 788 -9.32 7.06 14.29
C GLU A 788 -9.51 6.45 12.88
N PHE A 789 -8.46 5.88 12.28
CA PHE A 789 -8.49 5.26 10.94
C PHE A 789 -8.16 3.75 10.92
N GLY A 790 -7.82 3.14 12.05
CA GLY A 790 -7.43 1.73 12.15
C GLY A 790 -5.91 1.50 12.20
N ILE A 791 -5.52 0.45 12.92
CA ILE A 791 -4.17 -0.04 13.28
C ILE A 791 -3.10 1.07 13.37
N ASP A 792 -2.76 1.47 14.60
CA ASP A 792 -1.51 2.19 14.88
C ASP A 792 -0.35 1.17 14.93
N PRO A 793 0.60 1.16 13.97
CA PRO A 793 1.70 0.20 13.94
C PRO A 793 2.84 0.55 14.91
N VAL A 794 2.73 1.66 15.63
CA VAL A 794 3.79 2.22 16.51
C VAL A 794 3.28 2.48 17.94
N GLY A 795 1.97 2.38 18.18
CA GLY A 795 1.33 2.73 19.45
C GLY A 795 1.44 1.67 20.55
N SER A 796 1.71 2.12 21.78
CA SER A 796 1.52 1.32 22.99
C SER A 796 0.03 1.04 23.21
N PHE A 797 -0.31 -0.18 23.65
CA PHE A 797 -1.67 -0.52 24.07
C PHE A 797 -2.20 0.47 25.12
N ILE A 798 -3.38 1.04 24.87
CA ILE A 798 -4.05 2.01 25.74
C ILE A 798 -5.06 1.28 26.62
N LYS A 799 -5.03 1.51 27.93
CA LYS A 799 -6.03 0.99 28.87
C LYS A 799 -7.39 1.66 28.61
N LEU A 800 -8.39 0.84 28.29
CA LEU A 800 -9.76 1.28 28.02
C LEU A 800 -10.67 1.18 29.24
N GLY A 801 -10.35 0.27 30.17
CA GLY A 801 -11.12 0.08 31.41
C GLY A 801 -10.68 -1.18 32.15
N ASN A 802 -11.29 -1.43 33.30
CA ASN A 802 -11.04 -2.66 34.07
C ASN A 802 -12.33 -3.22 34.70
N ILE A 803 -12.25 -4.49 35.11
CA ILE A 803 -13.30 -5.18 35.85
C ILE A 803 -12.68 -6.09 36.91
N ALA A 804 -13.17 -6.00 38.14
CA ALA A 804 -12.73 -6.85 39.24
C ALA A 804 -13.01 -8.33 38.94
N ALA A 805 -12.05 -9.17 39.30
CA ALA A 805 -12.15 -10.62 39.24
C ALA A 805 -13.26 -11.13 40.16
N LYS A 806 -13.93 -12.22 39.76
CA LYS A 806 -15.07 -12.82 40.47
C LYS A 806 -14.83 -14.29 40.82
N GLY A 807 -13.66 -14.83 40.45
CA GLY A 807 -13.28 -16.23 40.67
C GLY A 807 -13.58 -17.12 39.47
N SER A 808 -13.21 -18.39 39.61
CA SER A 808 -13.23 -19.39 38.53
C SER A 808 -14.62 -19.60 37.88
N GLY A 809 -14.66 -19.88 36.57
CA GLY A 809 -15.88 -20.22 35.83
C GLY A 809 -16.79 -19.04 35.46
N ASN A 810 -16.37 -17.80 35.74
CA ASN A 810 -17.19 -16.62 35.52
C ASN A 810 -17.10 -16.09 34.08
N SER A 811 -18.18 -15.40 33.67
CA SER A 811 -18.20 -14.61 32.45
C SER A 811 -18.12 -13.13 32.78
N TYR A 812 -17.36 -12.42 31.96
CA TYR A 812 -17.11 -11.00 32.08
C TYR A 812 -17.51 -10.29 30.80
N GLN A 813 -17.92 -9.04 30.95
CA GLN A 813 -18.25 -8.16 29.86
C GLN A 813 -17.77 -6.76 30.20
N LEU A 814 -17.08 -6.12 29.25
CA LEU A 814 -16.77 -4.70 29.31
C LEU A 814 -17.27 -4.00 28.05
N ARG A 815 -17.91 -2.84 28.24
CA ARG A 815 -18.40 -1.99 27.16
C ARG A 815 -17.62 -0.70 27.16
N VAL A 816 -17.11 -0.31 26.00
CA VAL A 816 -16.31 0.90 25.82
C VAL A 816 -16.84 1.67 24.61
N ALA A 817 -16.98 3.00 24.74
CA ALA A 817 -17.44 3.85 23.65
C ALA A 817 -16.36 3.89 22.56
N GLN A 818 -16.73 3.61 21.30
CA GLN A 818 -15.77 3.58 20.20
C GLN A 818 -16.42 3.77 18.82
N GLU A 819 -15.84 4.65 17.98
CA GLU A 819 -16.32 4.93 16.62
C GLU A 819 -15.65 4.08 15.51
N ALA A 820 -14.42 3.59 15.71
CA ALA A 820 -13.64 2.83 14.71
C ALA A 820 -13.56 1.32 15.01
N ALA A 821 -13.69 0.45 13.99
CA ALA A 821 -13.72 -1.01 14.15
C ALA A 821 -12.37 -1.74 14.04
N ASN A 822 -11.33 -1.04 13.60
CA ASN A 822 -10.09 -1.62 13.13
C ASN A 822 -8.97 -1.58 14.19
N GLY A 823 -9.25 -2.13 15.38
CA GLY A 823 -8.31 -2.20 16.50
C GLY A 823 -8.14 -3.61 17.05
N TYR A 824 -6.96 -3.91 17.60
CA TYR A 824 -6.72 -5.15 18.36
C TYR A 824 -6.92 -4.91 19.85
N TYR A 825 -7.61 -5.85 20.49
CA TYR A 825 -7.95 -5.82 21.90
C TYR A 825 -7.27 -6.97 22.61
N ARG A 826 -6.76 -6.71 23.81
CA ARG A 826 -6.19 -7.74 24.68
C ARG A 826 -6.73 -7.61 26.09
N LEU A 827 -6.72 -8.74 26.78
CA LEU A 827 -7.02 -8.80 28.20
C LEU A 827 -5.69 -8.76 28.96
N LYS A 828 -5.47 -7.74 29.78
CA LYS A 828 -4.41 -7.74 30.79
C LYS A 828 -5.00 -8.22 32.11
N ILE A 829 -4.26 -9.06 32.81
CA ILE A 829 -4.66 -9.75 34.02
C ILE A 829 -3.75 -9.21 35.11
N VAL A 830 -4.34 -8.64 36.16
CA VAL A 830 -3.62 -8.06 37.30
C VAL A 830 -3.93 -8.90 38.53
N ASP A 831 -2.88 -9.40 39.17
CA ASP A 831 -2.97 -10.26 40.35
C ASP A 831 -3.13 -9.47 41.65
N ASP A 832 -3.44 -10.14 42.77
CA ASP A 832 -3.65 -9.51 44.09
C ASP A 832 -2.40 -8.75 44.62
N ASN A 833 -1.22 -9.03 44.08
CA ASN A 833 0.05 -8.38 44.42
C ASN A 833 0.41 -7.24 43.45
N GLY A 834 -0.36 -7.06 42.37
CA GLY A 834 -0.12 -6.08 41.32
C GLY A 834 0.75 -6.59 40.16
N ASP A 835 1.10 -7.88 40.15
CA ASP A 835 1.81 -8.49 39.02
C ASP A 835 0.88 -8.63 37.81
N ILE A 836 1.46 -8.57 36.60
CA ILE A 836 0.70 -8.49 35.36
C ILE A 836 0.97 -9.69 34.45
N SER A 837 -0.09 -10.19 33.82
CA SER A 837 -0.05 -11.16 32.73
C SER A 837 -1.03 -10.75 31.62
N TYR A 838 -0.99 -11.40 30.47
CA TYR A 838 -1.89 -11.11 29.35
C TYR A 838 -2.62 -12.38 28.92
N GLY A 839 -3.90 -12.23 28.56
CA GLY A 839 -4.69 -13.30 27.97
C GLY A 839 -4.08 -13.73 26.62
N PRO A 840 -4.18 -15.03 26.25
CA PRO A 840 -3.47 -15.62 25.11
C PRO A 840 -4.16 -15.34 23.76
N LYS A 841 -4.96 -14.27 23.68
CA LYS A 841 -5.74 -13.97 22.49
C LYS A 841 -5.92 -12.48 22.30
N LEU A 842 -5.45 -11.99 21.17
CA LEU A 842 -5.90 -10.72 20.61
C LEU A 842 -7.26 -10.90 19.93
N VAL A 843 -8.17 -9.96 20.17
CA VAL A 843 -9.50 -9.95 19.56
C VAL A 843 -9.63 -8.70 18.71
N GLN A 844 -9.94 -8.87 17.43
CA GLN A 844 -10.53 -7.80 16.64
C GLN A 844 -12.03 -7.78 16.84
N LEU A 845 -12.61 -6.59 16.86
CA LEU A 845 -14.04 -6.47 17.03
C LEU A 845 -14.74 -6.74 15.72
N THR A 846 -15.71 -7.64 15.78
CA THR A 846 -16.60 -7.88 14.64
C THR A 846 -17.72 -6.83 14.65
N ARG A 847 -17.84 -6.03 13.58
CA ARG A 847 -18.97 -5.11 13.42
C ARG A 847 -20.27 -5.92 13.31
N ILE A 848 -21.27 -5.62 14.15
CA ILE A 848 -22.63 -6.13 13.95
C ILE A 848 -23.28 -5.30 12.83
N ILE A 849 -22.77 -5.46 11.61
CA ILE A 849 -23.44 -4.96 10.40
C ILE A 849 -23.62 -6.09 9.38
N ASP A 850 -22.82 -7.16 9.47
CA ASP A 850 -22.98 -8.32 8.58
C ASP A 850 -23.54 -9.54 9.34
N ASN A 851 -24.80 -9.86 9.05
CA ASN A 851 -25.41 -11.14 9.42
C ASN A 851 -24.56 -12.26 8.77
N TYR A 852 -23.63 -12.88 9.48
CA TYR A 852 -23.09 -14.18 9.07
C TYR A 852 -23.74 -15.27 9.91
N LEU A 853 -24.36 -16.25 9.24
CA LEU A 853 -24.90 -17.46 9.84
C LEU A 853 -23.80 -18.23 10.57
N LYS A 854 -23.71 -18.10 11.90
CA LYS A 854 -22.76 -18.88 12.73
C LYS A 854 -23.41 -20.17 13.21
N VAL A 855 -22.68 -21.29 13.12
CA VAL A 855 -23.11 -22.57 13.69
C VAL A 855 -22.09 -23.12 14.67
N TYR A 856 -22.56 -23.59 15.81
CA TYR A 856 -21.71 -24.12 16.88
C TYR A 856 -22.36 -25.33 17.57
N PRO A 857 -21.61 -26.40 17.89
CA PRO A 857 -20.21 -26.62 17.54
C PRO A 857 -20.04 -26.87 16.02
N ASN A 858 -18.84 -26.62 15.48
CA ASN A 858 -18.45 -27.02 14.13
C ASN A 858 -16.93 -27.21 14.09
N PRO A 859 -16.40 -28.44 14.10
CA PRO A 859 -17.11 -29.71 13.83
C PRO A 859 -18.10 -30.15 14.91
N ALA A 860 -19.16 -30.86 14.53
CA ALA A 860 -20.27 -31.27 15.40
C ALA A 860 -20.46 -32.80 15.45
N ASN A 861 -20.91 -33.31 16.61
CA ASN A 861 -21.34 -34.70 16.78
C ASN A 861 -22.86 -34.82 16.55
N ASP A 862 -23.70 -34.50 17.53
CA ASP A 862 -25.12 -34.87 17.48
C ASP A 862 -26.06 -33.72 17.09
N TYR A 863 -25.59 -32.47 17.22
CA TYR A 863 -26.37 -31.28 16.89
C TYR A 863 -25.47 -30.07 16.61
N VAL A 864 -26.06 -29.06 15.97
CA VAL A 864 -25.53 -27.69 15.89
C VAL A 864 -26.54 -26.70 16.42
N GLN A 865 -26.06 -25.59 16.96
CA GLN A 865 -26.84 -24.42 17.31
C GLN A 865 -26.64 -23.35 16.25
N ILE A 866 -27.75 -22.76 15.82
CA ILE A 866 -27.78 -21.69 14.83
C ILE A 866 -28.58 -20.54 15.42
N ASN A 867 -27.99 -19.34 15.47
CA ASN A 867 -28.69 -18.15 15.94
C ASN A 867 -29.06 -17.27 14.74
N ILE A 868 -30.33 -16.89 14.64
CA ILE A 868 -30.83 -16.02 13.56
C ILE A 868 -31.72 -14.92 14.11
N ASN A 869 -31.74 -13.78 13.42
CA ASN A 869 -32.45 -12.58 13.89
C ASN A 869 -33.93 -12.53 13.44
N THR A 870 -34.26 -13.25 12.36
CA THR A 870 -35.63 -13.36 11.82
C THR A 870 -35.91 -14.83 11.48
N SER A 871 -37.14 -15.30 11.72
CA SER A 871 -37.51 -16.68 11.42
C SER A 871 -37.29 -16.99 9.93
N SER A 872 -36.67 -18.12 9.62
CA SER A 872 -36.26 -18.50 8.26
C SER A 872 -36.20 -20.02 8.11
N MET A 873 -35.84 -20.51 6.92
CA MET A 873 -35.72 -21.94 6.62
C MET A 873 -34.25 -22.33 6.41
N LEU A 874 -33.82 -23.36 7.12
CA LEU A 874 -32.52 -24.02 6.93
C LEU A 874 -32.64 -25.12 5.88
N HIS A 875 -31.66 -25.15 4.98
CA HIS A 875 -31.39 -26.25 4.06
C HIS A 875 -29.99 -26.82 4.36
N ILE A 876 -29.85 -28.15 4.40
CA ILE A 876 -28.57 -28.84 4.55
C ILE A 876 -28.33 -29.70 3.32
N TYR A 877 -27.23 -29.49 2.62
CA TYR A 877 -26.80 -30.19 1.41
C TYR A 877 -25.59 -31.09 1.70
N SER A 878 -25.45 -32.19 0.97
CA SER A 878 -24.21 -32.99 0.93
C SER A 878 -23.07 -32.22 0.27
N SER A 879 -21.85 -32.73 0.38
CA SER A 879 -20.68 -32.22 -0.36
C SER A 879 -20.85 -32.26 -1.89
N THR A 880 -21.77 -33.09 -2.41
CA THR A 880 -22.11 -33.18 -3.83
C THR A 880 -23.27 -32.26 -4.23
N GLY A 881 -23.79 -31.43 -3.32
CA GLY A 881 -24.87 -30.49 -3.57
C GLY A 881 -26.30 -31.06 -3.51
N THR A 882 -26.47 -32.30 -3.06
CA THR A 882 -27.81 -32.91 -2.89
C THR A 882 -28.46 -32.41 -1.60
N LEU A 883 -29.71 -31.96 -1.63
CA LEU A 883 -30.43 -31.55 -0.42
C LEU A 883 -30.74 -32.76 0.46
N ILE A 884 -30.26 -32.74 1.71
CA ILE A 884 -30.34 -33.86 2.66
C ILE A 884 -31.40 -33.60 3.74
N LYS A 885 -31.54 -32.35 4.20
CA LYS A 885 -32.44 -32.01 5.30
C LYS A 885 -32.90 -30.55 5.23
N THR A 886 -34.11 -30.29 5.70
CA THR A 886 -34.61 -28.93 5.96
C THR A 886 -35.10 -28.79 7.40
N ALA A 887 -35.05 -27.57 7.94
CA ALA A 887 -35.58 -27.24 9.27
C ALA A 887 -36.10 -25.80 9.33
N ASN A 888 -37.22 -25.59 9.99
CA ASN A 888 -37.68 -24.24 10.32
C ASN A 888 -36.84 -23.68 11.46
N LEU A 889 -36.37 -22.46 11.30
CA LEU A 889 -35.65 -21.72 12.31
C LEU A 889 -36.52 -20.55 12.80
N HIS A 890 -36.56 -20.36 14.10
CA HIS A 890 -37.21 -19.21 14.73
C HIS A 890 -36.16 -18.14 15.07
N ALA A 891 -36.59 -16.87 15.18
CA ALA A 891 -35.70 -15.83 15.70
C ALA A 891 -35.15 -16.22 17.09
N GLY A 892 -33.83 -16.11 17.28
CA GLY A 892 -33.09 -16.62 18.43
C GLY A 892 -32.29 -17.90 18.12
N THR A 893 -31.88 -18.60 19.18
CA THR A 893 -31.04 -19.80 19.06
C THR A 893 -31.87 -21.05 18.78
N ASN A 894 -31.53 -21.75 17.70
CA ASN A 894 -32.17 -22.98 17.26
C ASN A 894 -31.20 -24.14 17.40
N LYS A 895 -31.66 -25.29 17.91
CA LYS A 895 -30.86 -26.52 18.01
C LYS A 895 -31.26 -27.49 16.90
N ILE A 896 -30.34 -27.77 15.99
CA ILE A 896 -30.55 -28.62 14.81
C ILE A 896 -29.85 -29.95 15.03
N SER A 897 -30.65 -31.02 15.13
CA SER A 897 -30.10 -32.37 15.25
C SER A 897 -29.42 -32.82 13.96
N LEU A 898 -28.23 -33.40 14.08
CA LEU A 898 -27.47 -34.05 13.01
C LEU A 898 -27.56 -35.59 13.08
N ILE A 899 -28.38 -36.13 13.99
CA ILE A 899 -28.56 -37.57 14.16
C ILE A 899 -29.07 -38.16 12.83
N GLY A 900 -28.37 -39.18 12.33
CA GLY A 900 -28.64 -39.83 11.04
C GLY A 900 -27.79 -39.35 9.87
N LEU A 901 -26.99 -38.28 10.03
CA LEU A 901 -25.98 -37.90 9.03
C LEU A 901 -24.68 -38.69 9.27
N THR A 902 -24.06 -39.18 8.20
CA THR A 902 -22.73 -39.80 8.25
C THR A 902 -21.65 -38.75 8.48
N ALA A 903 -20.51 -39.15 9.08
CA ALA A 903 -19.35 -38.29 9.21
C ALA A 903 -18.92 -37.74 7.83
N GLY A 904 -18.58 -36.45 7.76
CA GLY A 904 -18.25 -35.79 6.50
C GLY A 904 -18.60 -34.30 6.44
N VAL A 905 -18.40 -33.71 5.26
CA VAL A 905 -18.66 -32.29 4.97
C VAL A 905 -20.05 -32.09 4.38
N TYR A 906 -20.76 -31.11 4.93
CA TYR A 906 -22.09 -30.66 4.47
C TYR A 906 -22.08 -29.14 4.27
N PHE A 907 -23.08 -28.64 3.55
CA PHE A 907 -23.31 -27.20 3.38
C PHE A 907 -24.67 -26.82 3.90
N MET A 908 -24.72 -25.82 4.77
CA MET A 908 -25.95 -25.27 5.32
C MET A 908 -26.29 -23.96 4.66
N GLN A 909 -27.57 -23.73 4.38
CA GLN A 909 -28.06 -22.51 3.76
C GLN A 909 -29.29 -21.97 4.50
N VAL A 910 -29.28 -20.67 4.81
CA VAL A 910 -30.44 -19.93 5.34
C VAL A 910 -30.57 -18.64 4.53
N GLY A 911 -31.62 -18.53 3.71
CA GLY A 911 -31.73 -17.47 2.71
C GLY A 911 -30.60 -17.54 1.67
N GLU A 912 -29.90 -16.43 1.45
CA GLU A 912 -28.75 -16.36 0.54
C GLU A 912 -27.42 -16.81 1.19
N GLN A 913 -27.41 -16.98 2.51
CA GLN A 913 -26.20 -17.28 3.27
C GLN A 913 -25.88 -18.77 3.27
N LYS A 914 -24.61 -19.11 3.07
CA LYS A 914 -24.11 -20.49 3.01
C LYS A 914 -22.94 -20.69 3.98
N LEU A 915 -22.90 -21.83 4.67
CA LEU A 915 -21.82 -22.17 5.60
C LEU A 915 -21.46 -23.66 5.50
N LYS A 916 -20.17 -23.98 5.59
CA LYS A 916 -19.66 -25.37 5.69
C LYS A 916 -19.90 -25.96 7.09
N LEU A 917 -20.39 -27.19 7.16
CA LEU A 917 -20.56 -28.00 8.37
C LEU A 917 -19.67 -29.24 8.29
N ILE A 918 -18.96 -29.54 9.38
CA ILE A 918 -18.18 -30.77 9.53
C ILE A 918 -18.88 -31.66 10.57
N LYS A 919 -19.44 -32.79 10.14
CA LYS A 919 -19.96 -33.84 11.02
C LYS A 919 -18.81 -34.79 11.36
N LYS A 920 -18.50 -34.93 12.65
CA LYS A 920 -17.55 -35.93 13.16
C LYS A 920 -18.17 -37.32 13.18
#